data_AF-A0A957QJE2-F1
#
_entry.id   AF-A0A957QJE2-F1
#
_cell.length_a   1.000
_cell.length_b   1.000
_cell.length_c   1.000
_cell.angle_alpha   90.00
_cell.angle_beta   90.00
_cell.angle_gamma   90.00
#
_symmetry.space_group_name_H-M   'P 1'
#
loop_
_entity.id
_entity.type
_entity.pdbx_description
1 polymer ?
#
loop_
_entity_poly.entity_id
_entity_poly.type
_entity_poly.pdbx_seq_one_letter_code
_entity_poly.pdbx_strand_id
1 'polypeptide(L)'
;MRLHHHQSDAITAAHAGDNYVLTTGTGSGKSLSYIVPIVDHVLRRGSGKGIQAIIIYPMNALANSQYNELEKFLVRGFPEGKQPVTFARYTGQENEATRQQILAHPPDIILTNYVMLELIMTRPHDQKLIRSARDLQFLVLDELHTYRGRQGADVAMLIRRVREACQSSGMQVVGTSATLADGGSFAEQQQLIAETAGRLFGAPVKPERVIGETLRRATPNLDFNDSTIRGDLRIRIENDQPFAAEYAAFCQDPLSSWLETTFGLELEAGSDRLRRAKPRPIQGVDGAANLLAKQTGLPEPQCARIIEKGLLAGYEAEHPETGFPAFAFRLHQFISRGDVAYASLEAPADRYITLNGQKFVPDGQRDRVLLPLAFCRECGQEYYVVKRLADKDGHLHYVPRDLRDQMREEDEERGFLYLNPERPWPDERAELIERELLPEDWLEQGPAGLRLKSSQVKNLPQNLKVNKLGIEDGGQRVTFVKSPFRFCLNCGVVHGNRVRADFGKLATLSSEGRSTATTVLSLAALAHLRRDESLEQKAKKLLSFTDNRQDASLQAGHFNDFVEIGLLRAALFRAARDAGPNGLQHDDLAPAVFAALNLPPRLYASEPDARYSAQRQTEEALRGVLAYRLYQDLRRGWRVTAPNLEQCGLLHIEYPDLPFLAEDPEPWQGRHPALVTASVETRQNVLRVLLDYLRRELVIKVDYLEESFQERIQQRSSQRLIEPWSIDESETMTHGSVAFPSSRLPGVYRGNLYVSPRGSFGTFLRRQSSFPEWQENLDLEAAGEIIEQLFEILRFAGIVEVVQTAGQADLPGYQLVAAAMTWRAGNGLTPYHDPLRMPRRPREGSETNPFFLDYYRQVAADLLDVEAREHTAQVPSEERLKREARFRSADLPVLYCSPTMELGVDISQLNVVNMRNVPPTPANYAQRSGRAGRSGQPALVFTYCTSGSPHDQYFFHRPHQMVAGQVAPPRLDLANEDLLKAHIQAVWLTVSGKSLGRSLQEVLDLSQELLPLQESFQQTVDDPQTRIRARQRLTPIMEQMAADLTTARWYDDGWLDRTLQQIPITFNEACDRWRSLYQAARQQQATQHAIMSDPTRSSPDKQMARRLRAEAERQLELLTGQGERISQSDFYSYRYFASEGFLPGYNFPRLPLSAYIPGRRGRRGDDDEFLQRPRFLAISEFGPQSIIYHEGSRYVINQVILPVTGD
;
A
#
# COMPACT_ATOMS: atom_id res chain seq x y z
N MET A 1 -5.14 -19.06 40.01
CA MET A 1 -4.95 -19.15 38.55
C MET A 1 -5.63 -20.42 38.07
N ARG A 2 -6.57 -20.36 37.12
CA ARG A 2 -7.11 -21.56 36.44
C ARG A 2 -6.27 -21.79 35.18
N LEU A 3 -5.83 -23.02 34.94
CA LEU A 3 -5.04 -23.38 33.75
C LEU A 3 -5.95 -23.98 32.69
N HIS A 4 -5.66 -23.71 31.43
CA HIS A 4 -6.22 -24.49 30.32
C HIS A 4 -5.63 -25.90 30.30
N HIS A 5 -6.36 -26.86 29.73
CA HIS A 5 -5.93 -28.26 29.67
C HIS A 5 -4.54 -28.41 29.01
N HIS A 6 -4.34 -27.78 27.86
CA HIS A 6 -3.05 -27.79 27.16
C HIS A 6 -1.88 -27.18 27.97
N GLN A 7 -2.15 -26.25 28.90
CA GLN A 7 -1.13 -25.72 29.81
C GLN A 7 -0.77 -26.76 30.88
N SER A 8 -1.76 -27.47 31.42
CA SER A 8 -1.56 -28.58 32.36
C SER A 8 -0.76 -29.73 31.73
N ASP A 9 -1.08 -30.09 30.48
CA ASP A 9 -0.37 -31.14 29.75
C ASP A 9 1.09 -30.75 29.49
N ALA A 10 1.35 -29.49 29.16
CA ALA A 10 2.69 -28.98 28.94
C ALA A 10 3.53 -28.99 30.22
N ILE A 11 2.94 -28.59 31.36
CA ILE A 11 3.59 -28.66 32.67
C ILE A 11 3.93 -30.12 33.02
N THR A 12 3.02 -31.05 32.73
CA THR A 12 3.23 -32.49 32.97
C THR A 12 4.36 -33.04 32.09
N ALA A 13 4.37 -32.69 30.80
CA ALA A 13 5.44 -33.09 29.87
C ALA A 13 6.80 -32.53 30.29
N ALA A 14 6.84 -31.25 30.67
CA ALA A 14 8.05 -30.59 31.13
C ALA A 14 8.61 -31.26 32.39
N HIS A 15 7.75 -31.56 33.37
CA HIS A 15 8.13 -32.25 34.61
C HIS A 15 8.70 -33.65 34.37
N ALA A 16 8.21 -34.36 33.34
CA ALA A 16 8.73 -35.67 32.94
C ALA A 16 10.08 -35.63 32.22
N GLY A 17 10.63 -34.44 31.94
CA GLY A 17 11.88 -34.28 31.18
C GLY A 17 11.73 -34.49 29.67
N ASP A 18 10.49 -34.57 29.16
CA ASP A 18 10.22 -34.79 27.73
C ASP A 18 10.32 -33.47 26.94
N ASN A 19 10.80 -33.54 25.69
CA ASN A 19 10.67 -32.44 24.74
C ASN A 19 9.23 -32.39 24.21
N TYR A 20 8.67 -31.18 24.05
CA TYR A 20 7.26 -31.03 23.66
C TYR A 20 7.01 -29.85 22.73
N VAL A 21 5.92 -29.93 21.96
CA VAL A 21 5.46 -28.87 21.05
C VAL A 21 3.99 -28.57 21.32
N LEU A 22 3.65 -27.29 21.51
CA LEU A 22 2.26 -26.85 21.62
C LEU A 22 1.72 -26.34 20.29
N THR A 23 0.59 -26.87 19.85
CA THR A 23 -0.11 -26.50 18.61
C THR A 23 -1.54 -26.03 18.90
N THR A 24 -1.67 -24.83 19.48
CA THR A 24 -2.95 -24.23 19.82
C THR A 24 -3.18 -22.91 19.08
N GLY A 25 -4.45 -22.47 19.02
CA GLY A 25 -4.83 -21.20 18.42
C GLY A 25 -4.13 -19.98 19.04
N THR A 26 -4.09 -18.86 18.31
CA THR A 26 -3.58 -17.59 18.83
C THR A 26 -4.45 -17.11 20.00
N GLY A 27 -3.80 -16.57 21.05
CA GLY A 27 -4.51 -16.06 22.23
C GLY A 27 -4.94 -17.12 23.25
N SER A 28 -4.57 -18.40 23.10
CA SER A 28 -4.94 -19.47 24.05
C SER A 28 -4.10 -19.51 25.35
N GLY A 29 -3.18 -18.57 25.54
CA GLY A 29 -2.25 -18.58 26.68
C GLY A 29 -1.05 -19.51 26.54
N LYS A 30 -0.54 -19.75 25.31
CA LYS A 30 0.63 -20.60 25.01
C LYS A 30 1.87 -20.31 25.86
N SER A 31 2.11 -19.04 26.19
CA SER A 31 3.31 -18.63 26.92
C SER A 31 3.44 -19.26 28.30
N LEU A 32 2.32 -19.38 29.03
CA LEU A 32 2.33 -19.97 30.37
C LEU A 32 2.73 -21.45 30.36
N SER A 33 2.52 -22.14 29.24
CA SER A 33 2.88 -23.55 29.07
C SER A 33 4.38 -23.81 29.15
N TYR A 34 5.23 -22.83 28.81
CA TYR A 34 6.69 -22.93 28.95
C TYR A 34 7.24 -22.03 30.07
N ILE A 35 6.61 -20.90 30.37
CA ILE A 35 7.04 -20.01 31.47
C ILE A 35 6.91 -20.70 32.82
N VAL A 36 5.78 -21.36 33.10
CA VAL A 36 5.54 -22.00 34.39
C VAL A 36 6.58 -23.10 34.68
N PRO A 37 6.88 -24.04 33.76
CA PRO A 37 7.95 -25.02 33.99
C PRO A 37 9.34 -24.40 34.21
N ILE A 38 9.69 -23.36 33.44
CA ILE A 38 10.99 -22.68 33.58
C ILE A 38 11.09 -22.04 34.97
N VAL A 39 10.05 -21.30 35.39
CA VAL A 39 10.02 -20.63 36.68
C VAL A 39 10.04 -21.63 37.83
N ASP A 40 9.26 -22.72 37.78
CA ASP A 40 9.28 -23.79 38.78
C ASP A 40 10.69 -24.41 38.91
N HIS A 41 11.38 -24.63 37.78
CA HIS A 41 12.76 -25.12 37.80
C HIS A 41 13.71 -24.15 38.53
N VAL A 42 13.68 -22.85 38.18
CA VAL A 42 14.55 -21.85 38.82
C VAL A 42 14.24 -21.71 40.31
N LEU A 43 12.96 -21.74 40.70
CA LEU A 43 12.55 -21.68 42.11
C LEU A 43 13.08 -22.88 42.91
N ARG A 44 13.05 -24.09 42.34
CA ARG A 44 13.56 -25.30 43.02
C ARG A 44 15.08 -25.35 43.09
N ARG A 45 15.76 -24.91 42.02
CA ARG A 45 17.22 -25.00 41.94
C ARG A 45 17.93 -23.79 42.57
N GLY A 46 17.25 -22.66 42.68
CA GLY A 46 17.77 -21.37 43.13
C GLY A 46 18.22 -20.48 41.96
N SER A 47 17.98 -19.17 42.12
CA SER A 47 18.42 -18.10 41.21
C SER A 47 19.93 -17.81 41.36
N GLY A 48 20.53 -17.19 40.33
CA GLY A 48 21.92 -16.71 40.36
C GLY A 48 22.95 -17.78 40.04
N LYS A 49 22.52 -18.93 39.48
CA LYS A 49 23.39 -20.04 39.05
C LYS A 49 23.80 -19.94 37.57
N GLY A 50 23.77 -18.73 37.02
CA GLY A 50 23.90 -18.50 35.58
C GLY A 50 22.57 -18.63 34.85
N ILE A 51 22.63 -18.68 33.52
CA ILE A 51 21.47 -18.74 32.64
C ILE A 51 20.95 -20.17 32.60
N GLN A 52 19.69 -20.36 32.99
CA GLN A 52 19.03 -21.66 33.09
C GLN A 52 18.04 -21.89 31.93
N ALA A 53 17.54 -20.81 31.32
CA ALA A 53 16.65 -20.87 30.15
C ALA A 53 16.95 -19.78 29.11
N ILE A 54 16.86 -20.15 27.83
CA ILE A 54 16.88 -19.21 26.70
C ILE A 54 15.56 -19.34 25.93
N ILE A 55 14.87 -18.21 25.76
CA ILE A 55 13.63 -18.14 24.99
C ILE A 55 13.89 -17.32 23.73
N ILE A 56 13.67 -17.95 22.57
CA ILE A 56 13.92 -17.38 21.26
C ILE A 56 12.58 -17.02 20.62
N TYR A 57 12.44 -15.73 20.34
CA TYR A 57 11.32 -15.18 19.61
C TYR A 57 11.72 -14.85 18.17
N PRO A 58 10.84 -15.05 17.18
CA PRO A 58 11.14 -14.68 15.79
C PRO A 58 11.17 -13.15 15.58
N MET A 59 10.61 -12.36 16.52
CA MET A 59 10.54 -10.91 16.41
C MET A 59 10.77 -10.22 17.76
N ASN A 60 11.41 -9.05 17.74
CA ASN A 60 11.60 -8.24 18.96
C ASN A 60 10.27 -7.86 19.62
N ALA A 61 9.22 -7.58 18.83
CA ALA A 61 7.91 -7.25 19.38
C ALA A 61 7.35 -8.34 20.31
N LEU A 62 7.51 -9.63 19.94
CA LEU A 62 7.16 -10.76 20.81
C LEU A 62 7.97 -10.71 22.10
N ALA A 63 9.30 -10.56 22.00
CA ALA A 63 10.18 -10.50 23.17
C ALA A 63 9.79 -9.37 24.13
N ASN A 64 9.37 -8.21 23.60
CA ASN A 64 8.92 -7.06 24.39
C ASN A 64 7.62 -7.36 25.13
N SER A 65 6.66 -7.96 24.42
CA SER A 65 5.38 -8.39 24.99
C SER A 65 5.59 -9.40 26.12
N GLN A 66 6.46 -10.40 25.91
CA GLN A 66 6.74 -11.43 26.90
C GLN A 66 7.57 -10.91 28.08
N TYR A 67 8.46 -9.94 27.85
CA TYR A 67 9.17 -9.25 28.95
C TYR A 67 8.18 -8.57 29.90
N ASN A 68 7.23 -7.80 29.34
CA ASN A 68 6.19 -7.13 30.14
C ASN A 68 5.28 -8.14 30.86
N GLU A 69 5.02 -9.30 30.25
CA GLU A 69 4.23 -10.35 30.87
C GLU A 69 4.95 -10.99 32.06
N LEU A 70 6.24 -11.33 31.91
CA LEU A 70 7.07 -11.84 33.00
C LEU A 70 7.22 -10.83 34.14
N GLU A 71 7.33 -9.53 33.83
CA GLU A 71 7.38 -8.46 34.84
C GLU A 71 6.16 -8.48 35.77
N LYS A 72 4.96 -8.71 35.22
CA LYS A 72 3.72 -8.79 36.01
C LYS A 72 3.76 -9.88 37.07
N PHE A 73 4.39 -11.01 36.78
CA PHE A 73 4.40 -12.18 37.67
C PHE A 73 5.63 -12.27 38.57
N LEU A 74 6.80 -11.82 38.08
CA LEU A 74 8.09 -12.05 38.74
C LEU A 74 8.67 -10.81 39.42
N VAL A 75 8.14 -9.61 39.12
CA VAL A 75 8.63 -8.34 39.68
C VAL A 75 7.58 -7.68 40.56
N ARG A 76 6.35 -7.52 40.04
CA ARG A 76 5.28 -6.81 40.78
C ARG A 76 4.92 -7.57 42.06
N GLY A 77 4.98 -6.87 43.20
CA GLY A 77 4.69 -7.45 44.52
C GLY A 77 5.91 -7.98 45.28
N PHE A 78 7.10 -7.99 44.67
CA PHE A 78 8.35 -8.34 45.34
C PHE A 78 9.20 -7.08 45.63
N PRO A 79 9.94 -7.02 46.76
CA PRO A 79 10.89 -5.93 47.02
C PRO A 79 12.00 -5.87 45.97
N GLU A 80 12.49 -4.67 45.67
CA GLU A 80 13.57 -4.45 44.72
C GLU A 80 14.83 -5.26 45.11
N GLY A 81 15.40 -5.98 44.14
CA GLY A 81 16.56 -6.85 44.35
C GLY A 81 16.27 -8.17 45.07
N LYS A 82 15.01 -8.44 45.44
CA LYS A 82 14.56 -9.70 46.08
C LYS A 82 13.58 -10.49 45.21
N GLN A 83 13.64 -10.31 43.90
CA GLN A 83 12.86 -11.10 42.97
C GLN A 83 13.33 -12.56 43.00
N PRO A 84 12.41 -13.55 43.02
CA PRO A 84 12.78 -14.95 43.17
C PRO A 84 13.37 -15.58 41.89
N VAL A 85 13.15 -14.94 40.74
CA VAL A 85 13.67 -15.34 39.41
C VAL A 85 14.08 -14.08 38.67
N THR A 86 15.28 -14.08 38.09
CA THR A 86 15.79 -12.96 37.28
C THR A 86 15.65 -13.26 35.80
N PHE A 87 15.24 -12.26 35.02
CA PHE A 87 15.14 -12.36 33.56
C PHE A 87 15.57 -11.05 32.91
N ALA A 88 16.16 -11.14 31.72
CA ALA A 88 16.48 -9.96 30.92
C ALA A 88 16.28 -10.21 29.42
N ARG A 89 15.95 -9.14 28.72
CA ARG A 89 15.86 -9.10 27.26
C ARG A 89 17.23 -8.72 26.70
N TYR A 90 17.75 -9.52 25.77
CA TYR A 90 19.03 -9.27 25.10
C TYR A 90 18.80 -9.30 23.59
N THR A 91 18.53 -8.13 23.01
CA THR A 91 18.22 -7.93 21.58
C THR A 91 19.02 -6.76 21.00
N GLY A 92 18.72 -6.41 19.74
CA GLY A 92 19.27 -5.20 19.10
C GLY A 92 18.77 -3.88 19.70
N GLN A 93 17.77 -3.88 20.59
CA GLN A 93 17.12 -2.68 21.12
C GLN A 93 17.77 -2.13 22.40
N GLU A 94 18.57 -2.93 23.08
CA GLU A 94 19.24 -2.57 24.34
C GLU A 94 20.43 -1.65 24.08
N ASN A 95 20.54 -0.61 24.91
CA ASN A 95 21.72 0.26 24.91
C ASN A 95 22.96 -0.47 25.50
N GLU A 96 24.14 0.10 25.26
CA GLU A 96 25.42 -0.46 25.69
C GLU A 96 25.46 -0.69 27.22
N ALA A 97 24.95 0.26 28.00
CA ALA A 97 24.93 0.18 29.46
C ALA A 97 24.13 -1.03 29.98
N THR A 98 22.93 -1.25 29.43
CA THR A 98 22.08 -2.39 29.79
C THR A 98 22.74 -3.70 29.39
N ARG A 99 23.37 -3.78 28.21
CA ARG A 99 24.12 -4.97 27.78
C ARG A 99 25.28 -5.28 28.72
N GLN A 100 26.06 -4.26 29.10
CA GLN A 100 27.16 -4.41 30.05
C GLN A 100 26.66 -4.88 31.42
N GLN A 101 25.51 -4.38 31.89
CA GLN A 101 24.89 -4.86 33.13
C GLN A 101 24.49 -6.34 33.04
N ILE A 102 23.87 -6.78 31.95
CA ILE A 102 23.49 -8.18 31.73
C ILE A 102 24.74 -9.07 31.63
N LEU A 103 25.81 -8.60 30.98
CA LEU A 103 27.08 -9.32 30.93
C LEU A 103 27.75 -9.39 32.32
N ALA A 104 27.67 -8.33 33.12
CA ALA A 104 28.21 -8.30 34.48
C ALA A 104 27.44 -9.27 35.39
N HIS A 105 26.12 -9.25 35.30
CA HIS A 105 25.17 -10.02 36.12
C HIS A 105 24.17 -10.80 35.24
N PRO A 106 24.56 -11.98 34.70
CA PRO A 106 23.69 -12.78 33.85
C PRO A 106 22.41 -13.23 34.57
N PRO A 107 21.23 -13.11 33.92
CA PRO A 107 19.95 -13.52 34.51
C PRO A 107 19.75 -15.03 34.47
N ASP A 108 18.71 -15.54 35.16
CA ASP A 108 18.28 -16.94 35.05
C ASP A 108 17.62 -17.22 33.68
N ILE A 109 16.88 -16.25 33.13
CA ILE A 109 16.16 -16.38 31.85
C ILE A 109 16.61 -15.27 30.88
N ILE A 110 17.05 -15.67 29.68
CA ILE A 110 17.32 -14.74 28.57
C ILE A 110 16.18 -14.79 27.55
N LEU A 111 15.60 -13.61 27.27
CA LEU A 111 14.69 -13.40 26.14
C LEU A 111 15.47 -12.81 24.98
N THR A 112 15.51 -13.50 23.84
CA THR A 112 16.29 -13.06 22.69
C THR A 112 15.58 -13.40 21.38
N ASN A 113 16.19 -13.05 20.26
CA ASN A 113 15.81 -13.52 18.94
C ASN A 113 16.96 -14.32 18.32
N TYR A 114 16.69 -15.07 17.27
CA TYR A 114 17.68 -15.95 16.65
C TYR A 114 18.87 -15.20 16.02
N VAL A 115 18.68 -13.98 15.51
CA VAL A 115 19.77 -13.11 15.01
C VAL A 115 20.68 -12.67 16.15
N MET A 116 20.11 -12.26 17.28
CA MET A 116 20.90 -11.82 18.43
C MET A 116 21.57 -13.01 19.10
N LEU A 117 20.93 -14.18 19.13
CA LEU A 117 21.57 -15.40 19.60
C LEU A 117 22.77 -15.78 18.73
N GLU A 118 22.70 -15.63 17.40
CA GLU A 118 23.88 -15.78 16.54
C GLU A 118 25.00 -14.81 16.96
N LEU A 119 24.67 -13.55 17.22
CA LEU A 119 25.66 -12.56 17.64
C LEU A 119 26.27 -12.91 19.00
N ILE A 120 25.47 -13.38 19.96
CA ILE A 120 25.97 -13.87 21.27
C ILE A 120 26.96 -15.03 21.07
N MET A 121 26.66 -15.93 20.14
CA MET A 121 27.51 -17.09 19.83
C MET A 121 28.83 -16.67 19.16
N THR A 122 28.82 -15.62 18.34
CA THR A 122 29.93 -15.27 17.45
C THR A 122 30.80 -14.12 17.96
N ARG A 123 30.27 -13.19 18.79
CA ARG A 123 31.03 -12.04 19.30
C ARG A 123 31.93 -12.42 20.49
N PRO A 124 33.20 -11.98 20.51
CA PRO A 124 34.10 -12.27 21.63
C PRO A 124 33.63 -11.71 22.99
N HIS A 125 33.04 -10.50 23.01
CA HIS A 125 32.59 -9.89 24.26
C HIS A 125 31.34 -10.55 24.86
N ASP A 126 30.51 -11.21 24.03
CA ASP A 126 29.29 -11.90 24.47
C ASP A 126 29.57 -13.32 25.01
N GLN A 127 30.78 -13.85 24.82
CA GLN A 127 31.18 -15.19 25.27
C GLN A 127 30.95 -15.45 26.77
N LYS A 128 30.90 -14.39 27.59
CA LYS A 128 30.58 -14.52 29.01
C LYS A 128 29.16 -15.06 29.23
N LEU A 129 28.19 -14.72 28.38
CA LEU A 129 26.83 -15.27 28.46
C LEU A 129 26.82 -16.76 28.15
N ILE A 130 27.53 -17.20 27.11
CA ILE A 130 27.64 -18.63 26.76
C ILE A 130 28.27 -19.43 27.91
N ARG A 131 29.34 -18.92 28.51
CA ARG A 131 29.95 -19.55 29.70
C ARG A 131 29.00 -19.61 30.89
N SER A 132 28.14 -18.60 31.05
CA SER A 132 27.14 -18.53 32.12
C SER A 132 25.92 -19.41 31.83
N ALA A 133 25.75 -19.88 30.59
CA ALA A 133 24.69 -20.80 30.16
C ALA A 133 25.17 -22.26 30.12
N ARG A 134 26.28 -22.60 30.80
CA ARG A 134 26.75 -23.98 30.89
C ARG A 134 25.68 -24.86 31.56
N ASP A 135 25.44 -26.04 31.00
CA ASP A 135 24.37 -26.96 31.42
C ASP A 135 22.95 -26.34 31.33
N LEU A 136 22.70 -25.55 30.28
CA LEU A 136 21.40 -24.96 29.97
C LEU A 136 20.28 -26.01 30.01
N GLN A 137 19.19 -25.70 30.72
CA GLN A 137 18.10 -26.65 30.96
C GLN A 137 16.96 -26.50 29.96
N PHE A 138 16.60 -25.26 29.60
CA PHE A 138 15.48 -25.00 28.68
C PHE A 138 15.91 -24.18 27.48
N LEU A 139 15.49 -24.62 26.29
CA LEU A 139 15.53 -23.84 25.07
C LEU A 139 14.15 -23.80 24.43
N VAL A 140 13.55 -22.61 24.37
CA VAL A 140 12.21 -22.41 23.82
C VAL A 140 12.29 -21.74 22.46
N LEU A 141 11.64 -22.32 21.45
CA LEU A 141 11.33 -21.66 20.17
C LEU A 141 9.85 -21.29 20.14
N ASP A 142 9.55 -20.00 20.20
CA ASP A 142 8.19 -19.50 20.03
C ASP A 142 7.84 -19.38 18.54
N GLU A 143 6.59 -19.67 18.18
CA GLU A 143 6.04 -19.60 16.81
C GLU A 143 6.83 -20.41 15.77
N LEU A 144 6.97 -21.71 16.03
CA LEU A 144 7.75 -22.68 15.27
C LEU A 144 7.46 -22.70 13.77
N HIS A 145 6.20 -22.46 13.36
CA HIS A 145 5.81 -22.35 11.95
C HIS A 145 6.51 -21.22 11.17
N THR A 146 7.11 -20.24 11.86
CA THR A 146 7.87 -19.16 11.23
C THR A 146 9.24 -19.62 10.72
N TYR A 147 9.81 -20.65 11.34
CA TYR A 147 11.13 -21.20 11.00
C TYR A 147 11.01 -22.20 9.85
N ARG A 148 10.89 -21.69 8.62
CA ARG A 148 10.72 -22.49 7.39
C ARG A 148 11.78 -22.19 6.33
N GLY A 149 11.97 -23.13 5.39
CA GLY A 149 12.91 -22.98 4.30
C GLY A 149 14.34 -22.76 4.82
N ARG A 150 15.08 -21.85 4.17
CA ARG A 150 16.47 -21.54 4.57
C ARG A 150 16.58 -20.99 5.99
N GLN A 151 15.71 -20.06 6.38
CA GLN A 151 15.74 -19.48 7.73
C GLN A 151 15.56 -20.57 8.81
N GLY A 152 14.64 -21.50 8.59
CA GLY A 152 14.44 -22.63 9.50
C GLY A 152 15.67 -23.52 9.60
N ALA A 153 16.36 -23.76 8.48
CA ALA A 153 17.62 -24.51 8.46
C ALA A 153 18.76 -23.76 9.17
N ASP A 154 18.87 -22.43 9.01
CA ASP A 154 19.89 -21.62 9.72
C ASP A 154 19.65 -21.72 11.24
N VAL A 155 18.38 -21.62 11.67
CA VAL A 155 18.00 -21.76 13.10
C VAL A 155 18.26 -23.17 13.62
N ALA A 156 18.00 -24.21 12.82
CA ALA A 156 18.32 -25.59 13.18
C ALA A 156 19.84 -25.77 13.44
N MET A 157 20.68 -25.13 12.62
CA MET A 157 22.13 -25.12 12.81
C MET A 157 22.56 -24.31 14.03
N LEU A 158 21.92 -23.16 14.28
CA LEU A 158 22.15 -22.35 15.47
C LEU A 158 21.91 -23.14 16.76
N ILE A 159 20.80 -23.89 16.82
CA ILE A 159 20.44 -24.68 18.00
C ILE A 159 21.48 -25.77 18.29
N ARG A 160 21.97 -26.44 17.24
CA ARG A 160 23.06 -27.44 17.38
C ARG A 160 24.34 -26.80 17.91
N ARG A 161 24.72 -25.62 17.40
CA ARG A 161 25.86 -24.83 17.90
C ARG A 161 25.67 -24.40 19.36
N VAL A 162 24.47 -23.96 19.75
CA VAL A 162 24.17 -23.57 21.14
C VAL A 162 24.32 -24.77 22.08
N ARG A 163 23.79 -25.95 21.70
CA ARG A 163 23.93 -27.18 22.49
C ARG A 163 25.37 -27.59 22.70
N GLU A 164 26.18 -27.54 21.64
CA GLU A 164 27.62 -27.82 21.71
C GLU A 164 28.32 -26.82 22.65
N ALA A 165 28.11 -25.52 22.43
CA ALA A 165 28.81 -24.49 23.18
C ALA A 165 28.43 -24.42 24.67
N CYS A 166 27.17 -24.72 25.00
CA CYS A 166 26.67 -24.76 26.38
C CYS A 166 26.93 -26.11 27.07
N GLN A 167 27.48 -27.11 26.35
CA GLN A 167 27.75 -28.47 26.85
C GLN A 167 26.51 -29.16 27.43
N SER A 168 25.32 -28.87 26.89
CA SER A 168 24.04 -29.23 27.52
C SER A 168 23.45 -30.51 26.93
N SER A 169 23.83 -31.66 27.49
CA SER A 169 23.35 -32.98 27.05
C SER A 169 21.89 -33.26 27.45
N GLY A 170 21.42 -32.67 28.56
CA GLY A 170 20.06 -32.82 29.10
C GLY A 170 19.11 -31.65 28.80
N MET A 171 19.43 -30.80 27.81
CA MET A 171 18.63 -29.62 27.49
C MET A 171 17.24 -30.01 26.95
N GLN A 172 16.19 -29.60 27.65
CA GLN A 172 14.81 -29.76 27.21
C GLN A 172 14.46 -28.68 26.18
N VAL A 173 13.92 -29.10 25.04
CA VAL A 173 13.49 -28.21 23.97
C VAL A 173 11.97 -28.09 23.94
N VAL A 174 11.49 -26.87 23.76
CA VAL A 174 10.06 -26.55 23.75
C VAL A 174 9.72 -25.74 22.51
N GLY A 175 8.74 -26.20 21.74
CA GLY A 175 8.20 -25.46 20.61
C GLY A 175 6.79 -24.97 20.89
N THR A 176 6.43 -23.77 20.43
CA THR A 176 5.02 -23.37 20.32
C THR A 176 4.70 -23.04 18.88
N SER A 177 3.47 -23.25 18.43
CA SER A 177 3.03 -22.82 17.12
C SER A 177 1.52 -22.60 17.10
N ALA A 178 1.04 -21.77 16.19
CA ALA A 178 -0.32 -21.91 15.68
C ALA A 178 -0.53 -23.32 15.11
N THR A 179 -1.78 -23.81 15.11
CA THR A 179 -2.17 -25.14 14.61
C THR A 179 -1.44 -25.51 13.32
N LEU A 180 -0.51 -26.45 13.43
CA LEU A 180 0.27 -27.04 12.34
C LEU A 180 -0.44 -28.32 11.88
N ALA A 181 -0.26 -28.64 10.61
CA ALA A 181 -0.63 -29.90 9.95
C ALA A 181 -1.96 -29.92 9.18
N ASP A 182 -1.87 -30.68 8.10
CA ASP A 182 -2.87 -30.95 7.07
C ASP A 182 -3.80 -32.10 7.52
N GLY A 183 -4.85 -32.36 6.74
CA GLY A 183 -5.81 -33.44 6.93
C GLY A 183 -5.19 -34.81 7.22
N GLY A 184 -6.05 -35.68 7.72
CA GLY A 184 -5.64 -36.85 8.47
C GLY A 184 -6.23 -36.80 9.88
N SER A 185 -6.01 -37.85 10.65
CA SER A 185 -6.35 -37.89 12.08
C SER A 185 -5.39 -37.02 12.90
N PHE A 186 -5.81 -36.61 14.09
CA PHE A 186 -4.90 -35.91 15.02
C PHE A 186 -3.58 -36.64 15.26
N ALA A 187 -3.59 -37.98 15.30
CA ALA A 187 -2.40 -38.78 15.51
C ALA A 187 -1.37 -38.62 14.37
N GLU A 188 -1.83 -38.57 13.12
CA GLU A 188 -0.95 -38.34 11.95
C GLU A 188 -0.34 -36.92 12.00
N GLN A 189 -1.11 -35.94 12.44
CA GLN A 189 -0.63 -34.58 12.66
C GLN A 189 0.45 -34.52 13.74
N GLN A 190 0.22 -35.19 14.87
CA GLN A 190 1.18 -35.28 15.97
C GLN A 190 2.51 -35.89 15.50
N GLN A 191 2.46 -36.97 14.70
CA GLN A 191 3.66 -37.60 14.16
C GLN A 191 4.46 -36.65 13.26
N LEU A 192 3.80 -36.01 12.31
CA LEU A 192 4.45 -35.10 11.36
C LEU A 192 5.09 -33.88 12.05
N ILE A 193 4.41 -33.33 13.06
CA ILE A 193 4.91 -32.20 13.86
C ILE A 193 6.12 -32.64 14.71
N ALA A 194 6.04 -33.81 15.34
CA ALA A 194 7.12 -34.37 16.15
C ALA A 194 8.40 -34.60 15.31
N GLU A 195 8.27 -35.18 14.12
CA GLU A 195 9.40 -35.37 13.19
C GLU A 195 10.02 -34.03 12.77
N THR A 196 9.18 -33.06 12.37
CA THR A 196 9.65 -31.74 11.92
C THR A 196 10.34 -30.97 13.04
N ALA A 197 9.74 -30.94 14.23
CA ALA A 197 10.32 -30.29 15.41
C ALA A 197 11.61 -31.00 15.82
N GLY A 198 11.65 -32.33 15.77
CA GLY A 198 12.84 -33.11 16.08
C GLY A 198 14.02 -32.77 15.18
N ARG A 199 13.78 -32.60 13.87
CA ARG A 199 14.80 -32.14 12.91
C ARG A 199 15.27 -30.71 13.19
N LEU A 200 14.33 -29.80 13.50
CA LEU A 200 14.64 -28.40 13.83
C LEU A 200 15.51 -28.31 15.09
N PHE A 201 15.11 -28.94 16.19
CA PHE A 201 15.83 -28.88 17.47
C PHE A 201 17.11 -29.75 17.50
N GLY A 202 17.22 -30.73 16.60
CA GLY A 202 18.26 -31.76 16.67
C GLY A 202 18.12 -32.69 17.88
N ALA A 203 16.92 -32.81 18.44
CA ALA A 203 16.59 -33.63 19.61
C ALA A 203 15.22 -34.30 19.41
N PRO A 204 15.02 -35.55 19.84
CA PRO A 204 13.77 -36.28 19.60
C PRO A 204 12.60 -35.63 20.35
N VAL A 205 11.48 -35.45 19.65
CA VAL A 205 10.17 -35.07 20.21
C VAL A 205 9.23 -36.26 20.00
N LYS A 206 8.51 -36.67 21.05
CA LYS A 206 7.57 -37.79 20.95
C LYS A 206 6.22 -37.32 20.39
N PRO A 207 5.53 -38.09 19.54
CA PRO A 207 4.20 -37.71 19.02
C PRO A 207 3.19 -37.38 20.13
N GLU A 208 3.18 -38.12 21.24
CA GLU A 208 2.27 -37.91 22.37
C GLU A 208 2.55 -36.60 23.13
N ARG A 209 3.70 -35.97 22.86
CA ARG A 209 4.12 -34.68 23.41
C ARG A 209 3.93 -33.53 22.43
N VAL A 210 3.19 -33.76 21.35
CA VAL A 210 2.59 -32.71 20.54
C VAL A 210 1.20 -32.40 21.10
N ILE A 211 1.11 -31.29 21.83
CA ILE A 211 -0.04 -30.91 22.65
C ILE A 211 -0.93 -29.95 21.85
N GLY A 212 -2.14 -30.41 21.50
CA GLY A 212 -3.13 -29.62 20.74
C GLY A 212 -4.13 -28.86 21.62
N GLU A 213 -5.11 -28.22 20.97
CA GLU A 213 -6.25 -27.61 21.69
C GLU A 213 -7.30 -28.65 22.09
N THR A 214 -7.96 -28.39 23.23
CA THR A 214 -9.14 -29.13 23.71
C THR A 214 -10.34 -28.21 23.64
N LEU A 215 -11.37 -28.60 22.91
CA LEU A 215 -12.58 -27.81 22.69
C LEU A 215 -13.75 -28.40 23.49
N ARG A 216 -14.66 -27.53 23.92
CA ARG A 216 -15.91 -27.88 24.62
C ARG A 216 -17.05 -27.08 24.02
N ARG A 217 -18.22 -27.71 23.86
CA ARG A 217 -19.46 -27.03 23.45
C ARG A 217 -20.01 -26.14 24.57
N ALA A 218 -20.52 -24.98 24.20
CA ALA A 218 -21.34 -24.14 25.07
C ALA A 218 -22.79 -24.63 25.11
N THR A 219 -23.29 -25.19 24.01
CA THR A 219 -24.69 -25.63 23.84
C THR A 219 -24.84 -27.15 23.91
N PRO A 220 -26.05 -27.67 24.17
CA PRO A 220 -26.35 -29.09 24.05
C PRO A 220 -26.03 -29.64 22.64
N ASN A 221 -25.55 -30.87 22.58
CA ASN A 221 -25.31 -31.59 21.33
C ASN A 221 -26.64 -32.19 20.82
N LEU A 222 -27.31 -31.49 19.91
CA LEU A 222 -28.57 -31.93 19.30
C LEU A 222 -28.34 -32.59 17.94
N ASP A 223 -29.08 -33.66 17.64
CA ASP A 223 -29.11 -34.28 16.32
C ASP A 223 -30.17 -33.61 15.43
N PHE A 224 -29.71 -32.78 14.50
CA PHE A 224 -30.59 -32.08 13.55
C PHE A 224 -31.13 -32.96 12.42
N ASN A 225 -30.85 -34.26 12.41
CA ASN A 225 -31.54 -35.23 11.56
C ASN A 225 -32.85 -35.73 12.20
N ASP A 226 -32.98 -35.63 13.53
CA ASP A 226 -34.21 -35.96 14.25
C ASP A 226 -35.36 -35.06 13.81
N SER A 227 -36.54 -35.64 13.56
CA SER A 227 -37.72 -34.88 13.11
C SER A 227 -38.30 -33.96 14.18
N THR A 228 -38.17 -34.34 15.46
CA THR A 228 -38.66 -33.57 16.61
C THR A 228 -37.83 -32.30 16.78
N ILE A 229 -36.50 -32.44 16.79
CA ILE A 229 -35.57 -31.31 16.89
C ILE A 229 -35.73 -30.35 15.71
N ARG A 230 -35.95 -30.87 14.50
CA ARG A 230 -36.25 -30.02 13.32
C ARG A 230 -37.59 -29.28 13.46
N GLY A 231 -38.60 -29.91 14.05
CA GLY A 231 -39.88 -29.29 14.38
C GLY A 231 -39.71 -28.13 15.36
N ASP A 232 -38.97 -28.36 16.45
CA ASP A 232 -38.68 -27.33 17.47
C ASP A 232 -37.88 -26.15 16.88
N LEU A 233 -36.88 -26.46 16.05
CA LEU A 233 -36.09 -25.46 15.34
C LEU A 233 -36.95 -24.62 14.38
N ARG A 234 -37.87 -25.27 13.64
CA ARG A 234 -38.81 -24.57 12.76
C ARG A 234 -39.72 -23.62 13.54
N ILE A 235 -40.36 -24.11 14.61
CA ILE A 235 -41.24 -23.31 15.47
C ILE A 235 -40.49 -22.12 16.06
N ARG A 236 -39.25 -22.35 16.53
CA ARG A 236 -38.38 -21.30 17.07
C ARG A 236 -38.11 -20.18 16.08
N ILE A 237 -37.96 -20.48 14.79
CA ILE A 237 -37.71 -19.50 13.72
C ILE A 237 -39.01 -18.82 13.25
N GLU A 238 -40.12 -19.56 13.18
CA GLU A 238 -41.45 -19.02 12.84
C GLU A 238 -41.92 -17.99 13.86
N ASN A 239 -41.66 -18.23 15.15
CA ASN A 239 -42.04 -17.31 16.23
C ASN A 239 -41.23 -16.00 16.26
N ASP A 240 -40.03 -15.94 15.64
CA ASP A 240 -39.10 -14.79 15.58
C ASP A 240 -38.92 -14.04 16.92
N GLN A 241 -39.01 -14.77 18.05
CA GLN A 241 -38.85 -14.19 19.38
C GLN A 241 -37.39 -13.76 19.60
N PRO A 242 -37.15 -12.65 20.34
CA PRO A 242 -35.80 -12.23 20.73
C PRO A 242 -35.07 -13.35 21.48
N PHE A 243 -33.75 -13.43 21.30
CA PHE A 243 -32.92 -14.32 22.09
C PHE A 243 -32.87 -13.84 23.55
N ALA A 244 -32.71 -14.78 24.48
CA ALA A 244 -32.50 -14.44 25.89
C ALA A 244 -31.11 -13.83 26.08
N ALA A 245 -31.03 -12.75 26.87
CA ALA A 245 -29.75 -12.14 27.25
C ALA A 245 -28.98 -12.98 28.28
N GLU A 246 -29.69 -13.81 29.06
CA GLU A 246 -29.06 -14.70 30.04
C GLU A 246 -28.36 -15.87 29.35
N TYR A 247 -27.06 -16.05 29.65
CA TYR A 247 -26.19 -17.09 29.06
C TYR A 247 -26.80 -18.49 29.09
N ALA A 248 -27.34 -18.92 30.24
CA ALA A 248 -27.89 -20.27 30.38
C ALA A 248 -29.12 -20.49 29.48
N ALA A 249 -30.01 -19.49 29.40
CA ALA A 249 -31.19 -19.54 28.54
C ALA A 249 -30.81 -19.50 27.05
N PHE A 250 -29.83 -18.66 26.68
CA PHE A 250 -29.29 -18.61 25.33
C PHE A 250 -28.71 -19.97 24.88
N CYS A 251 -27.93 -20.63 25.73
CA CYS A 251 -27.31 -21.91 25.41
C CYS A 251 -28.31 -23.07 25.28
N GLN A 252 -29.50 -22.97 25.88
CA GLN A 252 -30.57 -23.97 25.78
C GLN A 252 -31.46 -23.78 24.54
N ASP A 253 -31.35 -22.66 23.82
CA ASP A 253 -32.12 -22.40 22.61
C ASP A 253 -31.68 -23.38 21.48
N PRO A 254 -32.60 -24.13 20.84
CA PRO A 254 -32.25 -25.07 19.78
C PRO A 254 -31.58 -24.40 18.57
N LEU A 255 -31.89 -23.12 18.31
CA LEU A 255 -31.22 -22.35 17.26
C LEU A 255 -29.78 -22.00 17.65
N SER A 256 -29.50 -21.75 18.93
CA SER A 256 -28.12 -21.58 19.43
C SER A 256 -27.30 -22.86 19.26
N SER A 257 -27.87 -24.02 19.59
CA SER A 257 -27.23 -25.32 19.32
C SER A 257 -26.94 -25.53 17.83
N TRP A 258 -27.86 -25.10 16.97
CA TRP A 258 -27.69 -25.19 15.53
C TRP A 258 -26.57 -24.27 15.02
N LEU A 259 -26.49 -23.04 15.54
CA LEU A 259 -25.43 -22.08 15.21
C LEU A 259 -24.06 -22.60 15.63
N GLU A 260 -23.90 -23.14 16.83
CA GLU A 260 -22.63 -23.71 17.29
C GLU A 260 -22.22 -24.93 16.45
N THR A 261 -23.16 -25.82 16.11
CA THR A 261 -22.88 -26.96 15.22
C THR A 261 -22.49 -26.52 13.80
N THR A 262 -23.08 -25.44 13.30
CA THR A 262 -22.88 -24.98 11.91
C THR A 262 -21.61 -24.16 11.72
N PHE A 263 -21.29 -23.30 12.69
CA PHE A 263 -20.18 -22.33 12.59
C PHE A 263 -19.06 -22.55 13.60
N GLY A 264 -19.33 -23.23 14.72
CA GLY A 264 -18.40 -23.37 15.83
C GLY A 264 -17.60 -24.67 15.78
N LEU A 265 -18.27 -25.80 15.97
CA LEU A 265 -17.64 -27.08 16.31
C LEU A 265 -18.26 -28.25 15.50
N GLU A 266 -17.41 -29.18 15.09
CA GLU A 266 -17.79 -30.46 14.50
C GLU A 266 -17.02 -31.62 15.15
N LEU A 267 -17.60 -32.82 15.12
CA LEU A 267 -16.93 -34.04 15.60
C LEU A 267 -15.94 -34.54 14.54
N GLU A 268 -14.74 -34.93 14.98
CA GLU A 268 -13.79 -35.63 14.13
C GLU A 268 -14.33 -37.03 13.79
N ALA A 269 -14.27 -37.41 12.51
CA ALA A 269 -14.82 -38.68 12.06
C ALA A 269 -14.09 -39.85 12.74
N GLY A 270 -14.84 -40.70 13.45
CA GLY A 270 -14.31 -41.87 14.15
C GLY A 270 -13.68 -41.58 15.52
N SER A 271 -13.85 -40.37 16.08
CA SER A 271 -13.41 -40.04 17.45
C SER A 271 -14.42 -39.14 18.17
N ASP A 272 -14.37 -39.10 19.51
CA ASP A 272 -15.16 -38.15 20.32
C ASP A 272 -14.50 -36.76 20.39
N ARG A 273 -13.47 -36.51 19.58
CA ARG A 273 -12.72 -35.25 19.61
C ARG A 273 -13.47 -34.17 18.83
N LEU A 274 -13.70 -33.04 19.50
CA LEU A 274 -14.24 -31.84 18.85
C LEU A 274 -13.12 -31.09 18.09
N ARG A 275 -13.45 -30.64 16.88
CA ARG A 275 -12.62 -29.73 16.08
C ARG A 275 -13.43 -28.52 15.63
N ARG A 276 -12.76 -27.44 15.23
CA ARG A 276 -13.44 -26.25 14.70
C ARG A 276 -14.14 -26.58 13.38
N ALA A 277 -15.39 -26.12 13.24
CA ALA A 277 -16.14 -26.26 12.01
C ALA A 277 -15.49 -25.47 10.87
N LYS A 278 -15.69 -25.92 9.63
CA LYS A 278 -15.20 -25.18 8.46
C LYS A 278 -15.99 -23.86 8.29
N PRO A 279 -15.31 -22.73 8.02
CA PRO A 279 -15.97 -21.46 7.72
C PRO A 279 -17.01 -21.59 6.61
N ARG A 280 -18.19 -20.99 6.81
CA ARG A 280 -19.33 -21.06 5.89
C ARG A 280 -19.91 -19.65 5.67
N PRO A 281 -20.30 -19.28 4.44
CA PRO A 281 -21.01 -18.03 4.20
C PRO A 281 -22.43 -18.10 4.79
N ILE A 282 -23.00 -16.95 5.16
CA ILE A 282 -24.38 -16.89 5.64
C ILE A 282 -25.35 -17.21 4.50
N GLN A 283 -25.16 -16.59 3.33
CA GLN A 283 -26.02 -16.69 2.16
C GLN A 283 -25.34 -17.43 1.00
N GLY A 284 -26.13 -17.78 -0.04
CA GLY A 284 -25.64 -18.40 -1.27
C GLY A 284 -25.87 -19.92 -1.32
N VAL A 285 -25.51 -20.54 -2.44
CA VAL A 285 -25.81 -21.96 -2.71
C VAL A 285 -25.27 -22.89 -1.61
N ASP A 286 -24.06 -22.62 -1.12
CA ASP A 286 -23.42 -23.38 -0.03
C ASP A 286 -23.58 -22.72 1.36
N GLY A 287 -24.42 -21.69 1.45
CA GLY A 287 -24.63 -20.86 2.64
C GLY A 287 -25.41 -21.55 3.75
N ALA A 288 -25.19 -21.06 4.98
CA ALA A 288 -25.88 -21.55 6.18
C ALA A 288 -27.41 -21.32 6.12
N ALA A 289 -27.86 -20.21 5.53
CA ALA A 289 -29.28 -19.91 5.37
C ALA A 289 -29.99 -20.93 4.46
N ASN A 290 -29.37 -21.33 3.35
CA ASN A 290 -29.90 -22.37 2.46
C ASN A 290 -29.94 -23.74 3.17
N LEU A 291 -28.90 -24.07 3.96
CA LEU A 291 -28.90 -25.28 4.78
C LEU A 291 -30.06 -25.29 5.78
N LEU A 292 -30.26 -24.19 6.51
CA LEU A 292 -31.33 -24.05 7.49
C LEU A 292 -32.72 -24.09 6.82
N ALA A 293 -32.86 -23.45 5.67
CA ALA A 293 -34.08 -23.48 4.86
C ALA A 293 -34.45 -24.90 4.42
N LYS A 294 -33.48 -25.70 3.95
CA LYS A 294 -33.69 -27.11 3.60
C LYS A 294 -34.09 -27.98 4.79
N GLN A 295 -33.53 -27.71 5.98
CA GLN A 295 -33.82 -28.47 7.18
C GLN A 295 -35.18 -28.15 7.80
N THR A 296 -35.62 -26.89 7.71
CA THR A 296 -36.84 -26.39 8.37
C THR A 296 -38.03 -26.22 7.42
N GLY A 297 -37.79 -26.13 6.11
CA GLY A 297 -38.79 -25.83 5.09
C GLY A 297 -39.24 -24.36 5.07
N LEU A 298 -38.43 -23.44 5.61
CA LEU A 298 -38.70 -22.00 5.65
C LEU A 298 -37.96 -21.23 4.54
N PRO A 299 -38.39 -20.00 4.20
CA PRO A 299 -37.72 -19.19 3.18
C PRO A 299 -36.27 -18.81 3.56
N GLU A 300 -35.33 -18.92 2.62
CA GLU A 300 -33.91 -18.59 2.83
C GLU A 300 -33.67 -17.17 3.41
N PRO A 301 -34.33 -16.09 2.95
CA PRO A 301 -34.13 -14.76 3.52
C PRO A 301 -34.50 -14.66 5.00
N GLN A 302 -35.53 -15.40 5.44
CA GLN A 302 -35.92 -15.46 6.85
C GLN A 302 -34.85 -16.17 7.68
N CYS A 303 -34.31 -17.28 7.17
CA CYS A 303 -33.21 -18.01 7.78
C CYS A 303 -31.93 -17.18 7.88
N ALA A 304 -31.59 -16.38 6.85
CA ALA A 304 -30.42 -15.50 6.91
C ALA A 304 -30.55 -14.46 8.04
N ARG A 305 -31.70 -13.79 8.13
CA ARG A 305 -31.97 -12.78 9.16
C ARG A 305 -31.91 -13.35 10.58
N ILE A 306 -32.45 -14.55 10.82
CA ILE A 306 -32.44 -15.15 12.17
C ILE A 306 -31.03 -15.62 12.56
N ILE A 307 -30.22 -16.09 11.60
CA ILE A 307 -28.81 -16.43 11.83
C ILE A 307 -28.03 -15.20 12.28
N GLU A 308 -28.20 -14.06 11.59
CA GLU A 308 -27.54 -12.80 11.94
C GLU A 308 -27.92 -12.34 13.36
N LYS A 309 -29.21 -12.36 13.70
CA LYS A 309 -29.69 -12.05 15.05
C LYS A 309 -29.08 -12.99 16.11
N GLY A 310 -29.01 -14.29 15.83
CA GLY A 310 -28.50 -15.27 16.79
C GLY A 310 -27.00 -15.18 17.02
N LEU A 311 -26.22 -14.85 15.99
CA LEU A 311 -24.78 -14.59 16.15
C LEU A 311 -24.53 -13.34 17.02
N LEU A 312 -25.29 -12.27 16.81
CA LEU A 312 -25.21 -11.05 17.62
C LEU A 312 -25.65 -11.30 19.08
N ALA A 313 -26.77 -11.99 19.28
CA ALA A 313 -27.23 -12.35 20.62
C ALA A 313 -26.24 -13.25 21.36
N GLY A 314 -25.56 -14.16 20.65
CA GLY A 314 -24.51 -14.99 21.26
C GLY A 314 -23.28 -14.20 21.68
N TYR A 315 -23.03 -13.04 21.07
CA TYR A 315 -22.01 -12.10 21.54
C TYR A 315 -22.48 -11.34 22.80
N GLU A 316 -23.75 -10.97 22.89
CA GLU A 316 -24.30 -10.27 24.06
C GLU A 316 -24.45 -11.20 25.29
N ALA A 317 -24.59 -12.52 25.08
CA ALA A 317 -24.73 -13.50 26.15
C ALA A 317 -23.38 -13.83 26.83
N GLU A 318 -23.07 -13.16 27.95
CA GLU A 318 -21.82 -13.35 28.69
C GLU A 318 -21.88 -14.48 29.73
N HIS A 319 -20.86 -15.36 29.72
CA HIS A 319 -20.74 -16.43 30.69
C HIS A 319 -20.47 -15.87 32.11
N PRO A 320 -21.26 -16.25 33.14
CA PRO A 320 -21.25 -15.59 34.45
C PRO A 320 -19.91 -15.68 35.21
N GLU A 321 -19.15 -16.77 35.06
CA GLU A 321 -17.85 -16.92 35.73
C GLU A 321 -16.65 -16.32 34.96
N THR A 322 -16.71 -16.28 33.62
CA THR A 322 -15.53 -15.97 32.79
C THR A 322 -15.64 -14.61 32.11
N GLY A 323 -16.85 -14.06 31.98
CA GLY A 323 -17.12 -12.82 31.25
C GLY A 323 -16.93 -12.95 29.73
N PHE A 324 -16.75 -14.16 29.20
CA PHE A 324 -16.63 -14.37 27.76
C PHE A 324 -18.02 -14.55 27.12
N PRO A 325 -18.22 -14.04 25.90
CA PRO A 325 -19.47 -14.26 25.17
C PRO A 325 -19.65 -15.74 24.81
N ALA A 326 -20.91 -16.17 24.66
CA ALA A 326 -21.24 -17.51 24.21
C ALA A 326 -20.68 -17.79 22.82
N PHE A 327 -20.79 -16.83 21.90
CA PHE A 327 -20.23 -16.90 20.56
C PHE A 327 -19.28 -15.74 20.28
N ALA A 328 -18.10 -16.07 19.76
CA ALA A 328 -17.14 -15.13 19.20
C ALA A 328 -16.93 -15.48 17.72
N PHE A 329 -17.09 -14.50 16.83
CA PHE A 329 -17.02 -14.74 15.40
C PHE A 329 -16.23 -13.65 14.67
N ARG A 330 -15.73 -14.02 13.49
CA ARG A 330 -15.08 -13.10 12.56
C ARG A 330 -15.80 -13.14 11.23
N LEU A 331 -16.18 -11.98 10.72
CA LEU A 331 -16.74 -11.84 9.39
C LEU A 331 -15.60 -11.63 8.40
N HIS A 332 -15.44 -12.57 7.47
CA HIS A 332 -14.42 -12.52 6.44
C HIS A 332 -15.01 -12.08 5.11
N GLN A 333 -14.62 -10.91 4.60
CA GLN A 333 -15.05 -10.38 3.32
C GLN A 333 -13.90 -10.35 2.31
N PHE A 334 -14.16 -10.80 1.10
CA PHE A 334 -13.23 -10.72 -0.02
C PHE A 334 -13.86 -9.80 -1.06
N ILE A 335 -13.22 -8.66 -1.32
CA ILE A 335 -13.75 -7.57 -2.13
C ILE A 335 -12.84 -7.42 -3.34
N SER A 336 -13.38 -7.43 -4.55
CA SER A 336 -12.65 -7.09 -5.77
C SER A 336 -13.34 -5.95 -6.49
N ARG A 337 -12.57 -5.16 -7.25
CA ARG A 337 -13.15 -4.16 -8.15
C ARG A 337 -13.94 -4.85 -9.27
N GLY A 338 -14.93 -4.15 -9.82
CA GLY A 338 -15.53 -4.56 -11.09
C GLY A 338 -14.47 -4.75 -12.18
N ASP A 339 -14.57 -5.84 -12.93
CA ASP A 339 -13.62 -6.15 -14.00
C ASP A 339 -14.16 -5.75 -15.39
N VAL A 340 -13.39 -6.03 -16.43
CA VAL A 340 -13.81 -5.88 -17.82
C VAL A 340 -14.93 -6.89 -18.11
N ALA A 341 -16.08 -6.41 -18.56
CA ALA A 341 -17.10 -7.28 -19.11
C ALA A 341 -16.68 -7.73 -20.51
N TYR A 342 -16.80 -9.00 -20.80
CA TYR A 342 -16.59 -9.58 -22.12
C TYR A 342 -17.94 -10.02 -22.68
N ALA A 343 -18.15 -9.79 -23.97
CA ALA A 343 -19.35 -10.24 -24.65
C ALA A 343 -19.04 -10.91 -25.98
N SER A 344 -19.88 -11.87 -26.39
CA SER A 344 -19.88 -12.39 -27.75
C SER A 344 -20.44 -11.35 -28.73
N LEU A 345 -20.06 -11.50 -30.00
CA LEU A 345 -20.53 -10.64 -31.10
C LEU A 345 -21.83 -11.18 -31.71
N GLU A 346 -22.89 -11.16 -30.92
CA GLU A 346 -24.23 -11.62 -31.28
C GLU A 346 -25.25 -10.52 -30.96
N ALA A 347 -26.52 -10.70 -31.34
CA ALA A 347 -27.57 -9.75 -31.01
C ALA A 347 -27.65 -9.54 -29.48
N PRO A 348 -27.99 -8.33 -28.99
CA PRO A 348 -27.99 -8.03 -27.56
C PRO A 348 -28.81 -9.00 -26.69
N ALA A 349 -29.89 -9.59 -27.22
CA ALA A 349 -30.71 -10.58 -26.53
C ALA A 349 -30.07 -11.97 -26.39
N ASP A 350 -29.14 -12.31 -27.30
CA ASP A 350 -28.55 -13.66 -27.42
C ASP A 350 -27.08 -13.70 -26.99
N ARG A 351 -26.43 -12.54 -26.84
CA ARG A 351 -24.99 -12.47 -26.55
C ARG A 351 -24.66 -13.07 -25.20
N TYR A 352 -23.57 -13.84 -25.17
CA TYR A 352 -23.00 -14.35 -23.93
C TYR A 352 -22.18 -13.26 -23.26
N ILE A 353 -22.43 -12.99 -21.97
CA ILE A 353 -21.73 -11.96 -21.18
C ILE A 353 -21.01 -12.63 -20.00
N THR A 354 -19.76 -12.25 -19.75
CA THR A 354 -18.97 -12.78 -18.64
C THR A 354 -17.97 -11.74 -18.13
N LEU A 355 -17.57 -11.85 -16.86
CA LEU A 355 -16.42 -11.11 -16.31
C LEU A 355 -15.11 -11.89 -16.46
N ASN A 356 -15.17 -13.16 -16.87
CA ASN A 356 -14.00 -14.00 -17.05
C ASN A 356 -13.45 -13.86 -18.48
N GLY A 357 -12.33 -13.15 -18.62
CA GLY A 357 -11.65 -12.99 -19.91
C GLY A 357 -11.13 -14.32 -20.45
N GLN A 358 -11.62 -14.72 -21.62
CA GLN A 358 -11.15 -15.86 -22.41
C GLN A 358 -11.19 -15.50 -23.89
N LYS A 359 -10.61 -16.35 -24.76
CA LYS A 359 -10.62 -16.10 -26.21
C LYS A 359 -11.99 -16.37 -26.85
N PHE A 360 -12.69 -17.40 -26.38
CA PHE A 360 -13.98 -17.86 -26.93
C PHE A 360 -14.99 -18.10 -25.82
N VAL A 361 -16.27 -18.15 -26.17
CA VAL A 361 -17.36 -18.57 -25.26
C VAL A 361 -17.05 -19.98 -24.71
N PRO A 362 -17.20 -20.23 -23.38
CA PRO A 362 -16.82 -21.48 -22.75
C PRO A 362 -17.89 -22.58 -22.89
N ASP A 363 -18.33 -22.85 -24.12
CA ASP A 363 -19.32 -23.89 -24.48
C ASP A 363 -18.70 -25.09 -25.20
N GLY A 364 -17.39 -25.04 -25.48
CA GLY A 364 -16.64 -26.07 -26.20
C GLY A 364 -16.63 -25.95 -27.72
N GLN A 365 -17.43 -25.06 -28.32
CA GLN A 365 -17.61 -24.97 -29.78
C GLN A 365 -16.58 -24.07 -30.47
N ARG A 366 -15.91 -23.15 -29.73
CA ARG A 366 -14.85 -22.23 -30.21
C ARG A 366 -15.19 -21.44 -31.49
N ASP A 367 -16.47 -21.24 -31.75
CA ASP A 367 -17.02 -20.54 -32.92
C ASP A 367 -17.47 -19.10 -32.59
N ARG A 368 -17.40 -18.71 -31.31
CA ARG A 368 -17.81 -17.40 -30.79
C ARG A 368 -16.70 -16.73 -30.02
N VAL A 369 -16.18 -15.62 -30.55
CA VAL A 369 -15.12 -14.82 -29.91
C VAL A 369 -15.69 -14.02 -28.73
N LEU A 370 -14.89 -13.87 -27.67
CA LEU A 370 -15.17 -12.97 -26.56
C LEU A 370 -14.35 -11.70 -26.71
N LEU A 371 -15.05 -10.56 -26.73
CA LEU A 371 -14.44 -9.24 -26.88
C LEU A 371 -14.71 -8.38 -25.64
N PRO A 372 -13.71 -7.65 -25.13
CA PRO A 372 -13.87 -6.78 -23.97
C PRO A 372 -14.77 -5.60 -24.30
N LEU A 373 -15.58 -5.17 -23.34
CA LEU A 373 -16.48 -4.02 -23.43
C LEU A 373 -15.91 -2.82 -22.67
N ALA A 374 -16.13 -1.65 -23.24
CA ALA A 374 -16.03 -0.37 -22.55
C ALA A 374 -17.32 0.43 -22.78
N PHE A 375 -17.67 1.28 -21.84
CA PHE A 375 -18.92 2.01 -21.80
C PHE A 375 -18.65 3.51 -21.91
N CYS A 376 -19.48 4.22 -22.67
CA CYS A 376 -19.48 5.68 -22.68
C CYS A 376 -19.68 6.20 -21.25
N ARG A 377 -18.78 7.07 -20.77
CA ARG A 377 -18.89 7.62 -19.40
C ARG A 377 -20.12 8.49 -19.18
N GLU A 378 -20.70 9.02 -20.25
CA GLU A 378 -21.86 9.90 -20.17
C GLU A 378 -23.19 9.13 -20.19
N CYS A 379 -23.33 8.12 -21.06
CA CYS A 379 -24.62 7.43 -21.25
C CYS A 379 -24.59 5.91 -21.04
N GLY A 380 -23.45 5.33 -20.67
CA GLY A 380 -23.33 3.90 -20.45
C GLY A 380 -23.37 3.01 -21.69
N GLN A 381 -23.47 3.57 -22.91
CA GLN A 381 -23.44 2.78 -24.16
C GLN A 381 -22.18 1.93 -24.26
N GLU A 382 -22.34 0.62 -24.47
CA GLU A 382 -21.24 -0.32 -24.64
C GLU A 382 -20.60 -0.24 -26.03
N TYR A 383 -19.30 -0.49 -26.06
CA TYR A 383 -18.43 -0.57 -27.23
C TYR A 383 -17.46 -1.73 -27.03
N TYR A 384 -17.31 -2.59 -28.03
CA TYR A 384 -16.31 -3.67 -28.00
C TYR A 384 -14.93 -3.07 -28.29
N VAL A 385 -13.93 -3.35 -27.45
CA VAL A 385 -12.58 -2.79 -27.54
C VAL A 385 -11.69 -3.72 -28.37
N VAL A 386 -11.35 -3.29 -29.59
CA VAL A 386 -10.70 -4.16 -30.58
C VAL A 386 -9.50 -3.50 -31.25
N LYS A 387 -8.61 -4.32 -31.79
CA LYS A 387 -7.69 -3.94 -32.87
C LYS A 387 -8.05 -4.71 -34.14
N ARG A 388 -7.90 -4.03 -35.27
CA ARG A 388 -8.15 -4.54 -36.62
C ARG A 388 -6.83 -4.99 -37.23
N LEU A 389 -6.78 -6.25 -37.66
CA LEU A 389 -5.63 -6.91 -38.26
C LEU A 389 -6.03 -7.49 -39.62
N ALA A 390 -5.14 -7.42 -40.61
CA ALA A 390 -5.30 -8.14 -41.87
C ALA A 390 -4.59 -9.50 -41.77
N ASP A 391 -5.24 -10.58 -42.21
CA ASP A 391 -4.57 -11.87 -42.39
C ASP A 391 -3.82 -11.96 -43.74
N LYS A 392 -3.14 -13.09 -43.97
CA LYS A 392 -2.38 -13.34 -45.20
C LYS A 392 -3.25 -13.41 -46.46
N ASP A 393 -4.54 -13.70 -46.29
CA ASP A 393 -5.52 -13.85 -47.36
C ASP A 393 -6.31 -12.53 -47.59
N GLY A 394 -6.03 -11.48 -46.81
CA GLY A 394 -6.63 -10.17 -46.90
C GLY A 394 -7.93 -9.97 -46.10
N HIS A 395 -8.39 -10.97 -45.34
CA HIS A 395 -9.54 -10.80 -44.45
C HIS A 395 -9.18 -9.97 -43.22
N LEU A 396 -10.13 -9.16 -42.76
CA LEU A 396 -9.97 -8.33 -41.58
C LEU A 396 -10.49 -9.04 -40.33
N HIS A 397 -9.64 -9.12 -39.31
CA HIS A 397 -9.91 -9.72 -38.01
C HIS A 397 -9.98 -8.63 -36.94
N TYR A 398 -11.02 -8.70 -36.11
CA TYR A 398 -11.24 -7.83 -34.96
C TYR A 398 -10.94 -8.60 -33.69
N VAL A 399 -9.75 -8.40 -33.16
CA VAL A 399 -9.25 -9.13 -31.99
C VAL A 399 -9.27 -8.24 -30.75
N PRO A 400 -9.42 -8.83 -29.54
CA PRO A 400 -9.51 -8.06 -28.31
C PRO A 400 -8.22 -7.29 -28.01
N ARG A 401 -8.35 -6.10 -27.38
CA ARG A 401 -7.22 -5.33 -26.84
C ARG A 401 -7.58 -4.69 -25.50
N ASP A 402 -6.58 -4.26 -24.74
CA ASP A 402 -6.80 -3.44 -23.54
C ASP A 402 -7.17 -2.00 -23.92
N LEU A 403 -8.08 -1.38 -23.16
CA LEU A 403 -8.51 0.01 -23.37
C LEU A 403 -7.36 1.01 -23.18
N ARG A 404 -6.40 0.70 -22.29
CA ARG A 404 -5.25 1.52 -21.92
C ARG A 404 -4.02 1.26 -22.78
N ASP A 405 -4.06 0.30 -23.69
CA ASP A 405 -2.93 -0.02 -24.54
C ASP A 405 -2.53 1.18 -25.42
N GLN A 406 -1.27 1.60 -25.31
CA GLN A 406 -0.67 2.72 -26.06
C GLN A 406 0.37 2.28 -27.10
N MET A 407 0.90 1.05 -27.07
CA MET A 407 1.98 0.57 -27.97
C MET A 407 1.50 0.21 -29.38
N ARG A 408 1.77 1.06 -30.36
CA ARG A 408 1.37 0.83 -31.75
C ARG A 408 2.40 -0.06 -32.48
N GLU A 409 1.99 -1.23 -32.94
CA GLU A 409 2.73 -2.05 -33.90
C GLU A 409 2.47 -1.58 -35.34
N GLU A 410 3.39 -1.86 -36.28
CA GLU A 410 3.43 -1.21 -37.61
C GLU A 410 2.23 -1.51 -38.53
N ASP A 411 1.39 -2.50 -38.24
CA ASP A 411 0.23 -2.89 -39.08
C ASP A 411 -1.11 -2.98 -38.34
N GLU A 412 -1.22 -2.34 -37.15
CA GLU A 412 -2.43 -2.45 -36.32
C GLU A 412 -3.27 -1.16 -36.29
N GLU A 413 -4.57 -1.28 -36.55
CA GLU A 413 -5.52 -0.18 -36.38
C GLU A 413 -6.44 -0.40 -35.17
N ARG A 414 -6.32 0.49 -34.19
CA ARG A 414 -7.11 0.42 -32.95
C ARG A 414 -8.46 1.09 -33.12
N GLY A 415 -9.48 0.48 -32.53
CA GLY A 415 -10.81 1.08 -32.53
C GLY A 415 -11.77 0.39 -31.57
N PHE A 416 -13.04 0.52 -31.92
CA PHE A 416 -14.18 0.07 -31.15
C PHE A 416 -15.26 -0.45 -32.10
N LEU A 417 -15.96 -1.52 -31.75
CA LEU A 417 -17.19 -1.92 -32.47
C LEU A 417 -18.41 -1.45 -31.68
N TYR A 418 -19.35 -0.85 -32.40
CA TYR A 418 -20.65 -0.44 -31.91
C TYR A 418 -21.71 -1.36 -32.49
N LEU A 419 -22.52 -1.96 -31.61
CA LEU A 419 -23.63 -2.84 -31.96
C LEU A 419 -24.85 -2.43 -31.15
N ASN A 420 -25.71 -1.61 -31.74
CA ASN A 420 -26.99 -1.21 -31.15
C ASN A 420 -28.08 -1.25 -32.24
N PRO A 421 -28.92 -2.29 -32.25
CA PRO A 421 -30.00 -2.43 -33.23
C PRO A 421 -31.10 -1.36 -33.12
N GLU A 422 -31.29 -0.75 -31.94
CA GLU A 422 -32.31 0.29 -31.72
C GLU A 422 -31.87 1.65 -32.29
N ARG A 423 -30.56 1.89 -32.32
CA ARG A 423 -29.93 3.11 -32.88
C ARG A 423 -28.75 2.75 -33.79
N PRO A 424 -29.00 2.14 -34.96
CA PRO A 424 -27.93 1.78 -35.89
C PRO A 424 -27.30 3.03 -36.51
N TRP A 425 -26.00 2.93 -36.85
CA TRP A 425 -25.32 4.03 -37.53
C TRP A 425 -25.71 4.10 -39.03
N PRO A 426 -26.13 5.27 -39.54
CA PRO A 426 -26.51 5.44 -40.94
C PRO A 426 -25.40 5.13 -41.95
N ASP A 427 -25.79 4.63 -43.14
CA ASP A 427 -24.86 4.42 -44.26
C ASP A 427 -24.67 5.70 -45.10
N GLU A 428 -25.73 6.52 -45.21
CA GLU A 428 -25.73 7.69 -46.07
C GLU A 428 -25.16 8.93 -45.38
N ARG A 429 -24.18 9.58 -46.03
CA ARG A 429 -23.53 10.78 -45.49
C ARG A 429 -24.50 11.97 -45.34
N ALA A 430 -25.50 12.06 -46.21
CA ALA A 430 -26.52 13.12 -46.13
C ALA A 430 -27.31 13.01 -44.83
N GLU A 431 -27.74 11.79 -44.48
CA GLU A 431 -28.47 11.51 -43.24
C GLU A 431 -27.63 11.83 -41.98
N LEU A 432 -26.32 11.56 -42.02
CA LEU A 432 -25.42 11.90 -40.90
C LEU A 432 -25.36 13.41 -40.60
N ILE A 433 -25.47 14.23 -41.65
CA ILE A 433 -25.45 15.70 -41.54
C ILE A 433 -26.83 16.20 -41.11
N GLU A 434 -27.90 15.73 -41.74
CA GLU A 434 -29.29 16.11 -41.43
C GLU A 434 -29.68 15.78 -39.98
N ARG A 435 -29.23 14.63 -39.46
CA ARG A 435 -29.48 14.20 -38.07
C ARG A 435 -28.46 14.73 -37.07
N GLU A 436 -27.56 15.63 -37.51
CA GLU A 436 -26.51 16.26 -36.71
C GLU A 436 -25.61 15.27 -35.93
N LEU A 437 -25.36 14.09 -36.50
CA LEU A 437 -24.63 13.00 -35.80
C LEU A 437 -23.11 13.21 -35.79
N LEU A 438 -22.60 14.15 -36.60
CA LEU A 438 -21.17 14.43 -36.74
C LEU A 438 -20.73 15.64 -35.89
N PRO A 439 -19.46 15.66 -35.42
CA PRO A 439 -18.88 16.84 -34.82
C PRO A 439 -18.91 18.03 -35.78
N GLU A 440 -19.29 19.20 -35.28
CA GLU A 440 -19.33 20.45 -36.05
C GLU A 440 -17.96 20.79 -36.67
N ASP A 441 -16.88 20.56 -35.94
CA ASP A 441 -15.50 20.77 -36.39
C ASP A 441 -15.15 19.94 -37.66
N TRP A 442 -15.94 18.92 -38.01
CA TRP A 442 -15.73 18.08 -39.19
C TRP A 442 -16.46 18.57 -40.44
N LEU A 443 -17.42 19.48 -40.26
CA LEU A 443 -18.22 20.05 -41.34
C LEU A 443 -17.58 21.36 -41.82
N GLU A 444 -17.81 21.68 -43.09
CA GLU A 444 -17.50 22.96 -43.71
C GLU A 444 -18.65 23.36 -44.64
N GLN A 445 -18.77 24.65 -44.93
CA GLN A 445 -19.83 25.17 -45.79
C GLN A 445 -19.42 25.03 -47.26
N GLY A 446 -20.27 24.38 -48.05
CA GLY A 446 -20.11 24.22 -49.48
C GLY A 446 -21.21 24.96 -50.27
N PRO A 447 -21.14 24.94 -51.61
CA PRO A 447 -22.10 25.64 -52.49
C PRO A 447 -23.56 25.18 -52.35
N ALA A 448 -23.79 23.97 -51.82
CA ALA A 448 -25.10 23.34 -51.66
C ALA A 448 -25.48 23.08 -50.18
N GLY A 449 -24.81 23.76 -49.23
CA GLY A 449 -25.00 23.58 -47.79
C GLY A 449 -23.79 22.96 -47.06
N LEU A 450 -24.00 22.43 -45.85
CA LEU A 450 -22.94 21.80 -45.06
C LEU A 450 -22.43 20.52 -45.74
N ARG A 451 -21.10 20.38 -45.81
CA ARG A 451 -20.42 19.19 -46.32
C ARG A 451 -19.31 18.72 -45.37
N LEU A 452 -18.93 17.45 -45.46
CA LEU A 452 -17.84 16.89 -44.67
C LEU A 452 -16.46 17.30 -45.23
N LYS A 453 -15.55 17.73 -44.35
CA LYS A 453 -14.15 18.02 -44.69
C LYS A 453 -13.45 16.77 -45.22
N SER A 454 -12.76 16.89 -46.35
CA SER A 454 -12.00 15.78 -46.99
C SER A 454 -11.00 15.13 -46.03
N SER A 455 -10.34 15.94 -45.18
CA SER A 455 -9.39 15.48 -44.17
C SER A 455 -9.99 14.60 -43.05
N GLN A 456 -11.31 14.67 -42.84
CA GLN A 456 -12.03 13.93 -41.79
C GLN A 456 -12.71 12.65 -42.30
N VAL A 457 -12.79 12.46 -43.62
CA VAL A 457 -13.38 11.25 -44.22
C VAL A 457 -12.77 9.96 -43.66
N LYS A 458 -11.44 9.95 -43.45
CA LYS A 458 -10.72 8.81 -42.87
C LYS A 458 -11.07 8.47 -41.42
N ASN A 459 -11.73 9.38 -40.70
CA ASN A 459 -12.12 9.24 -39.30
C ASN A 459 -13.60 8.85 -39.13
N LEU A 460 -14.38 8.80 -40.22
CA LEU A 460 -15.78 8.39 -40.15
C LEU A 460 -15.92 6.96 -39.61
N PRO A 461 -16.94 6.70 -38.77
CA PRO A 461 -17.31 5.34 -38.43
C PRO A 461 -17.68 4.55 -39.69
N GLN A 462 -17.28 3.27 -39.74
CA GLN A 462 -17.46 2.40 -40.90
C GLN A 462 -18.45 1.29 -40.54
N ASN A 463 -19.54 1.14 -41.31
CA ASN A 463 -20.45 0.01 -41.16
C ASN A 463 -19.84 -1.23 -41.82
N LEU A 464 -19.84 -2.35 -41.09
CA LEU A 464 -19.28 -3.63 -41.50
C LEU A 464 -20.25 -4.77 -41.16
N LYS A 465 -20.03 -5.93 -41.77
CA LYS A 465 -20.63 -7.19 -41.34
C LYS A 465 -19.53 -8.07 -40.75
N VAL A 466 -19.66 -8.39 -39.47
CA VAL A 466 -18.68 -9.20 -38.74
C VAL A 466 -19.37 -10.43 -38.17
N ASN A 467 -18.77 -11.59 -38.41
CA ASN A 467 -19.31 -12.86 -37.95
C ASN A 467 -18.95 -13.13 -36.48
N LYS A 468 -19.43 -14.26 -35.95
CA LYS A 468 -19.24 -14.65 -34.55
C LYS A 468 -17.78 -14.85 -34.15
N LEU A 469 -16.87 -15.04 -35.11
CA LEU A 469 -15.42 -15.18 -34.88
C LEU A 469 -14.68 -13.84 -34.89
N GLY A 470 -15.36 -12.72 -35.15
CA GLY A 470 -14.72 -11.41 -35.28
C GLY A 470 -14.07 -11.19 -36.64
N ILE A 471 -14.48 -11.94 -37.68
CA ILE A 471 -13.96 -11.81 -39.04
C ILE A 471 -14.96 -11.03 -39.90
N GLU A 472 -14.46 -10.13 -40.74
CA GLU A 472 -15.26 -9.39 -41.73
C GLU A 472 -15.70 -10.29 -42.91
N ASP A 473 -16.49 -11.31 -42.60
CA ASP A 473 -17.03 -12.27 -43.56
C ASP A 473 -18.48 -12.63 -43.16
N GLY A 474 -19.44 -11.80 -43.60
CA GLY A 474 -20.84 -11.93 -43.23
C GLY A 474 -21.14 -11.65 -41.75
N GLY A 475 -22.36 -11.93 -41.28
CA GLY A 475 -22.73 -11.82 -39.86
C GLY A 475 -23.47 -10.54 -39.45
N GLN A 476 -23.23 -10.09 -38.22
CA GLN A 476 -23.94 -8.97 -37.60
C GLN A 476 -23.49 -7.63 -38.18
N ARG A 477 -24.44 -6.71 -38.40
CA ARG A 477 -24.13 -5.33 -38.80
C ARG A 477 -23.57 -4.59 -37.59
N VAL A 478 -22.32 -4.18 -37.66
CA VAL A 478 -21.61 -3.44 -36.61
C VAL A 478 -20.98 -2.18 -37.20
N THR A 479 -20.66 -1.20 -36.37
CA THR A 479 -19.96 0.01 -36.79
C THR A 479 -18.60 0.11 -36.13
N PHE A 480 -17.52 0.20 -36.92
CA PHE A 480 -16.16 0.42 -36.42
C PHE A 480 -15.88 1.90 -36.22
N VAL A 481 -15.43 2.26 -35.02
CA VAL A 481 -15.03 3.62 -34.63
C VAL A 481 -13.55 3.61 -34.31
N LYS A 482 -12.75 4.47 -34.96
CA LYS A 482 -11.30 4.53 -34.76
C LYS A 482 -10.93 5.15 -33.40
N SER A 483 -9.83 4.70 -32.82
CA SER A 483 -9.18 5.37 -31.69
C SER A 483 -8.26 6.50 -32.21
N PRO A 484 -8.17 7.67 -31.55
CA PRO A 484 -8.89 8.06 -30.32
C PRO A 484 -10.40 8.19 -30.50
N PHE A 485 -11.17 7.72 -29.52
CA PHE A 485 -12.63 7.85 -29.49
C PHE A 485 -13.03 9.33 -29.54
N ARG A 486 -13.79 9.73 -30.56
CA ARG A 486 -14.12 11.15 -30.81
C ARG A 486 -15.49 11.55 -30.30
N PHE A 487 -16.48 10.68 -30.44
CA PHE A 487 -17.85 10.96 -30.02
C PHE A 487 -18.61 9.66 -29.82
N CYS A 488 -19.66 9.70 -29.00
CA CYS A 488 -20.55 8.56 -28.80
C CYS A 488 -21.65 8.53 -29.87
N LEU A 489 -21.77 7.40 -30.56
CA LEU A 489 -22.78 7.14 -31.58
C LEU A 489 -24.21 7.06 -30.99
N ASN A 490 -24.35 6.86 -29.68
CA ASN A 490 -25.65 6.81 -29.00
C ASN A 490 -26.09 8.18 -28.43
N CYS A 491 -25.34 8.75 -27.47
CA CYS A 491 -25.73 10.01 -26.81
C CYS A 491 -25.23 11.28 -27.50
N GLY A 492 -24.36 11.17 -28.51
CA GLY A 492 -23.86 12.32 -29.26
C GLY A 492 -22.81 13.18 -28.56
N VAL A 493 -22.32 12.82 -27.36
CA VAL A 493 -21.21 13.55 -26.71
C VAL A 493 -20.01 13.61 -27.66
N VAL A 494 -19.40 14.79 -27.80
CA VAL A 494 -18.20 15.00 -28.63
C VAL A 494 -17.03 15.36 -27.72
N HIS A 495 -15.85 14.79 -28.00
CA HIS A 495 -14.61 15.09 -27.31
C HIS A 495 -13.65 15.87 -28.22
N GLY A 496 -13.05 16.93 -27.67
CA GLY A 496 -12.18 17.85 -28.41
C GLY A 496 -10.96 17.17 -29.01
N ASN A 497 -10.52 17.66 -30.17
CA ASN A 497 -9.50 17.00 -31.00
C ASN A 497 -8.15 16.76 -30.29
N ARG A 498 -7.83 17.57 -29.26
CA ARG A 498 -6.60 17.48 -28.47
C ARG A 498 -6.65 16.43 -27.36
N VAL A 499 -7.82 15.88 -27.02
CA VAL A 499 -7.96 14.81 -26.02
C VAL A 499 -7.66 13.46 -26.68
N ARG A 500 -6.40 13.02 -26.61
CA ARG A 500 -5.95 11.77 -27.26
C ARG A 500 -6.23 10.50 -26.46
N ALA A 501 -6.23 10.57 -25.13
CA ALA A 501 -6.46 9.41 -24.29
C ALA A 501 -7.96 9.05 -24.26
N ASP A 502 -8.27 7.75 -24.40
CA ASP A 502 -9.65 7.25 -24.37
C ASP A 502 -10.14 6.91 -22.96
N PHE A 503 -9.23 6.77 -21.99
CA PHE A 503 -9.54 6.42 -20.60
C PHE A 503 -10.52 7.38 -19.89
N GLY A 504 -10.48 8.66 -20.24
CA GLY A 504 -11.42 9.64 -19.69
C GLY A 504 -12.74 9.74 -20.46
N LYS A 505 -12.89 9.04 -21.59
CA LYS A 505 -14.10 9.07 -22.44
C LYS A 505 -14.93 7.79 -22.27
N LEU A 506 -14.23 6.67 -22.14
CA LEU A 506 -14.79 5.35 -21.96
C LEU A 506 -14.35 4.78 -20.61
N ALA A 507 -15.18 3.93 -20.00
CA ALA A 507 -14.90 3.23 -18.75
C ALA A 507 -15.20 1.74 -18.89
N THR A 508 -14.48 0.90 -18.16
CA THR A 508 -14.95 -0.45 -17.84
C THR A 508 -15.81 -0.38 -16.56
N LEU A 509 -16.32 -1.51 -16.05
CA LEU A 509 -17.17 -1.51 -14.85
C LEU A 509 -16.47 -0.91 -13.61
N SER A 510 -15.14 -0.94 -13.57
CA SER A 510 -14.37 -0.15 -12.61
C SER A 510 -13.10 0.42 -13.22
N SER A 511 -12.79 1.67 -12.87
CA SER A 511 -11.57 2.36 -13.28
C SER A 511 -10.57 2.55 -12.14
N GLU A 512 -10.91 2.11 -10.92
CA GLU A 512 -10.14 2.43 -9.71
C GLU A 512 -8.85 1.63 -9.59
N GLY A 513 -7.82 2.30 -9.06
CA GLY A 513 -6.57 1.68 -8.66
C GLY A 513 -6.66 1.10 -7.25
N ARG A 514 -5.76 0.15 -6.94
CA ARG A 514 -5.68 -0.49 -5.61
C ARG A 514 -5.58 0.52 -4.46
N SER A 515 -4.79 1.58 -4.61
CA SER A 515 -4.58 2.57 -3.54
C SER A 515 -5.82 3.40 -3.24
N THR A 516 -6.57 3.79 -4.28
CA THR A 516 -7.86 4.50 -4.13
C THR A 516 -8.89 3.60 -3.47
N ALA A 517 -9.08 2.37 -3.96
CA ALA A 517 -10.02 1.42 -3.39
C ALA A 517 -9.72 1.13 -1.90
N THR A 518 -8.44 0.91 -1.56
CA THR A 518 -7.99 0.69 -0.18
C THR A 518 -8.27 1.92 0.70
N THR A 519 -8.06 3.13 0.17
CA THR A 519 -8.35 4.39 0.90
C THR A 519 -9.84 4.52 1.18
N VAL A 520 -10.69 4.34 0.17
CA VAL A 520 -12.15 4.44 0.30
C VAL A 520 -12.69 3.41 1.29
N LEU A 521 -12.25 2.15 1.20
CA LEU A 521 -12.63 1.10 2.15
C LEU A 521 -12.18 1.41 3.58
N SER A 522 -10.96 1.94 3.74
CA SER A 522 -10.42 2.32 5.05
C SER A 522 -11.18 3.50 5.66
N LEU A 523 -11.51 4.52 4.85
CA LEU A 523 -12.30 5.66 5.28
C LEU A 523 -13.72 5.26 5.66
N ALA A 524 -14.38 4.41 4.86
CA ALA A 524 -15.71 3.90 5.17
C ALA A 524 -15.71 3.12 6.51
N ALA A 525 -14.75 2.21 6.70
CA ALA A 525 -14.61 1.46 7.93
C ALA A 525 -14.40 2.38 9.16
N LEU A 526 -13.50 3.36 9.06
CA LEU A 526 -13.25 4.32 10.14
C LEU A 526 -14.46 5.22 10.43
N ALA A 527 -15.15 5.69 9.39
CA ALA A 527 -16.34 6.54 9.57
C ALA A 527 -17.43 5.78 10.33
N HIS A 528 -17.66 4.50 10.00
CA HIS A 528 -18.59 3.65 10.75
C HIS A 528 -18.13 3.41 12.19
N LEU A 529 -16.85 3.07 12.42
CA LEU A 529 -16.33 2.89 13.76
C LEU A 529 -16.45 4.16 14.62
N ARG A 530 -16.20 5.33 14.03
CA ARG A 530 -16.29 6.61 14.75
C ARG A 530 -17.72 6.96 15.17
N ARG A 531 -18.69 6.67 14.32
CA ARG A 531 -20.13 6.91 14.55
C ARG A 531 -20.76 5.92 15.52
N ASP A 532 -20.14 4.77 15.75
CA ASP A 532 -20.62 3.79 16.72
C ASP A 532 -20.33 4.25 18.16
N GLU A 533 -21.39 4.49 18.94
CA GLU A 533 -21.29 4.93 20.34
C GLU A 533 -21.04 3.78 21.32
N SER A 534 -21.29 2.52 20.90
CA SER A 534 -21.05 1.34 21.73
C SER A 534 -19.56 0.99 21.84
N LEU A 535 -18.75 1.47 20.89
CA LEU A 535 -17.31 1.22 20.86
C LEU A 535 -16.54 2.29 21.66
N GLU A 536 -15.63 1.81 22.53
CA GLU A 536 -14.67 2.67 23.19
C GLU A 536 -13.74 3.38 22.18
N GLN A 537 -13.25 4.58 22.51
CA GLN A 537 -12.34 5.34 21.63
C GLN A 537 -11.13 4.53 21.17
N LYS A 538 -10.54 3.72 22.07
CA LYS A 538 -9.38 2.87 21.78
C LYS A 538 -9.66 1.76 20.76
N ALA A 539 -10.92 1.42 20.47
CA ALA A 539 -11.34 0.43 19.49
C ALA A 539 -11.59 1.02 18.09
N LYS A 540 -11.71 2.36 17.98
CA LYS A 540 -12.05 3.11 16.75
C LYS A 540 -10.84 3.28 15.82
N LYS A 541 -10.21 2.16 15.44
CA LYS A 541 -8.96 2.11 14.65
C LYS A 541 -8.93 0.94 13.67
N LEU A 542 -8.11 1.07 12.63
CA LEU A 542 -7.95 0.12 11.54
C LEU A 542 -6.48 -0.29 11.37
N LEU A 543 -6.23 -1.59 11.36
CA LEU A 543 -4.93 -2.15 10.98
C LEU A 543 -5.00 -2.72 9.57
N SER A 544 -4.13 -2.27 8.67
CA SER A 544 -4.11 -2.72 7.28
C SER A 544 -2.79 -3.40 6.92
N PHE A 545 -2.84 -4.66 6.51
CA PHE A 545 -1.68 -5.43 6.07
C PHE A 545 -1.42 -5.33 4.57
N THR A 546 -0.15 -5.32 4.20
CA THR A 546 0.34 -5.50 2.83
C THR A 546 1.61 -6.34 2.84
N ASP A 547 1.79 -7.19 1.84
CA ASP A 547 3.02 -8.00 1.73
C ASP A 547 4.21 -7.21 1.18
N ASN A 548 3.95 -6.06 0.57
CA ASN A 548 4.97 -5.17 0.05
C ASN A 548 5.14 -3.94 0.98
N ARG A 549 6.39 -3.68 1.38
CA ARG A 549 6.76 -2.55 2.24
C ARG A 549 6.60 -1.20 1.52
N GLN A 550 6.95 -1.12 0.23
CA GLN A 550 6.75 0.08 -0.59
C GLN A 550 5.26 0.43 -0.72
N ASP A 551 4.43 -0.60 -0.83
CA ASP A 551 2.97 -0.44 -0.84
C ASP A 551 2.44 0.15 0.48
N ALA A 552 3.02 -0.19 1.64
CA ALA A 552 2.62 0.36 2.93
C ALA A 552 2.92 1.87 3.00
N SER A 553 4.14 2.26 2.60
CA SER A 553 4.56 3.66 2.54
C SER A 553 3.72 4.47 1.55
N LEU A 554 3.55 3.96 0.33
CA LEU A 554 2.70 4.55 -0.70
C LEU A 554 1.26 4.71 -0.22
N GLN A 555 0.71 3.68 0.43
CA GLN A 555 -0.68 3.71 0.89
C GLN A 555 -0.88 4.73 2.03
N ALA A 556 0.08 4.86 2.95
CA ALA A 556 0.03 5.86 4.00
C ALA A 556 0.06 7.28 3.43
N GLY A 557 0.99 7.57 2.51
CA GLY A 557 1.06 8.86 1.82
C GLY A 557 -0.19 9.16 1.01
N HIS A 558 -0.62 8.23 0.15
CA HIS A 558 -1.85 8.39 -0.65
C HIS A 558 -3.10 8.62 0.23
N PHE A 559 -3.21 7.93 1.36
CA PHE A 559 -4.32 8.12 2.30
C PHE A 559 -4.30 9.53 2.89
N ASN A 560 -3.15 10.00 3.36
CA ASN A 560 -3.02 11.34 3.94
C ASN A 560 -3.31 12.44 2.91
N ASP A 561 -2.74 12.33 1.70
CA ASP A 561 -3.02 13.28 0.59
C ASP A 561 -4.52 13.34 0.26
N PHE A 562 -5.19 12.18 0.25
CA PHE A 562 -6.62 12.10 -0.05
C PHE A 562 -7.49 12.76 1.04
N VAL A 563 -7.12 12.57 2.31
CA VAL A 563 -7.78 13.21 3.46
C VAL A 563 -7.54 14.72 3.44
N GLU A 564 -6.30 15.16 3.23
CA GLU A 564 -5.92 16.58 3.20
C GLU A 564 -6.65 17.34 2.09
N ILE A 565 -6.60 16.82 0.85
CA ILE A 565 -7.33 17.41 -0.29
C ILE A 565 -8.85 17.39 -0.02
N GLY A 566 -9.35 16.33 0.60
CA GLY A 566 -10.75 16.22 1.01
C GLY A 566 -11.16 17.31 2.00
N LEU A 567 -10.36 17.52 3.04
CA LEU A 567 -10.57 18.54 4.06
C LEU A 567 -10.52 19.96 3.47
N LEU A 568 -9.52 20.24 2.63
CA LEU A 568 -9.38 21.54 1.96
C LEU A 568 -10.60 21.86 1.08
N ARG A 569 -11.02 20.92 0.23
CA ARG A 569 -12.17 21.09 -0.66
C ARG A 569 -13.49 21.19 0.11
N ALA A 570 -13.66 20.39 1.16
CA ALA A 570 -14.85 20.48 2.01
C ALA A 570 -14.92 21.83 2.75
N ALA A 571 -13.78 22.34 3.24
CA ALA A 571 -13.70 23.66 3.86
C ALA A 571 -14.00 24.79 2.86
N LEU A 572 -13.46 24.71 1.63
CA LEU A 572 -13.80 25.65 0.55
C LEU A 572 -15.29 25.66 0.23
N PHE A 573 -15.91 24.48 0.10
CA PHE A 573 -17.35 24.39 -0.15
C PHE A 573 -18.17 25.02 0.99
N ARG A 574 -17.84 24.72 2.25
CA ARG A 574 -18.52 25.32 3.42
C ARG A 574 -18.34 26.83 3.46
N ALA A 575 -17.12 27.32 3.28
CA ALA A 575 -16.84 28.76 3.25
C ALA A 575 -17.64 29.48 2.14
N ALA A 576 -17.66 28.91 0.93
CA ALA A 576 -18.39 29.49 -0.20
C ALA A 576 -19.91 29.43 0.00
N ARG A 577 -20.42 28.41 0.70
CA ARG A 577 -21.85 28.29 1.06
C ARG A 577 -22.22 29.30 2.12
N ASP A 578 -21.39 29.45 3.15
CA ASP A 578 -21.64 30.32 4.29
C ASP A 578 -21.53 31.81 3.89
N ALA A 579 -20.75 32.13 2.84
CA ALA A 579 -20.72 33.45 2.20
C ALA A 579 -22.02 33.81 1.45
N GLY A 580 -22.91 32.84 1.21
CA GLY A 580 -24.22 33.05 0.60
C GLY A 580 -24.13 33.55 -0.85
N PRO A 581 -25.09 34.38 -1.32
CA PRO A 581 -25.17 34.79 -2.71
C PRO A 581 -24.01 35.69 -3.14
N ASN A 582 -23.31 36.37 -2.22
CA ASN A 582 -22.20 37.25 -2.56
C ASN A 582 -20.93 36.47 -2.96
N GLY A 583 -20.84 35.20 -2.57
CA GLY A 583 -19.64 34.38 -2.79
C GLY A 583 -18.41 34.89 -2.04
N LEU A 584 -17.25 34.27 -2.29
CA LEU A 584 -15.97 34.67 -1.73
C LEU A 584 -15.14 35.43 -2.77
N GLN A 585 -14.64 36.59 -2.36
CA GLN A 585 -13.64 37.37 -3.10
C GLN A 585 -12.22 36.89 -2.77
N HIS A 586 -11.23 37.28 -3.57
CA HIS A 586 -9.84 36.84 -3.37
C HIS A 586 -9.26 37.20 -2.00
N ASP A 587 -9.59 38.37 -1.45
CA ASP A 587 -9.10 38.85 -0.15
C ASP A 587 -9.67 38.04 1.03
N ASP A 588 -10.93 37.60 0.91
CA ASP A 588 -11.63 36.85 1.96
C ASP A 588 -11.48 35.33 1.82
N LEU A 589 -10.99 34.84 0.66
CA LEU A 589 -10.95 33.42 0.33
C LEU A 589 -10.17 32.61 1.37
N ALA A 590 -8.89 32.92 1.58
CA ALA A 590 -8.05 32.16 2.50
C ALA A 590 -8.46 32.31 3.98
N PRO A 591 -8.82 33.52 4.49
CA PRO A 591 -9.39 33.68 5.82
C PRO A 591 -10.68 32.87 6.05
N ALA A 592 -11.62 32.88 5.11
CA ALA A 592 -12.89 32.16 5.24
C ALA A 592 -12.69 30.64 5.18
N VAL A 593 -11.81 30.15 4.30
CA VAL A 593 -11.47 28.72 4.26
C VAL A 593 -10.74 28.29 5.54
N PHE A 594 -9.82 29.10 6.06
CA PHE A 594 -9.16 28.83 7.33
C PHE A 594 -10.17 28.69 8.48
N ALA A 595 -11.16 29.59 8.56
CA ALA A 595 -12.22 29.53 9.55
C ALA A 595 -13.12 28.30 9.37
N ALA A 596 -13.52 27.98 8.13
CA ALA A 596 -14.38 26.82 7.83
C ALA A 596 -13.67 25.47 8.00
N LEU A 597 -12.34 25.46 7.90
CA LEU A 597 -11.49 24.29 8.13
C LEU A 597 -11.39 23.97 9.63
N ASN A 598 -11.37 25.00 10.49
CA ASN A 598 -11.45 24.92 11.95
C ASN A 598 -10.47 23.90 12.57
N LEU A 599 -9.22 23.92 12.10
CA LEU A 599 -8.18 23.00 12.58
C LEU A 599 -7.67 23.42 13.98
N PRO A 600 -7.59 22.49 14.93
CA PRO A 600 -6.87 22.71 16.18
C PRO A 600 -5.38 23.04 15.93
N PRO A 601 -4.77 24.01 16.65
CA PRO A 601 -3.35 24.38 16.50
C PRO A 601 -2.38 23.21 16.55
N ARG A 602 -2.65 22.19 17.37
CA ARG A 602 -1.83 20.97 17.48
C ARG A 602 -1.65 20.19 16.16
N LEU A 603 -2.52 20.42 15.17
CA LEU A 603 -2.49 19.70 13.89
C LEU A 603 -1.67 20.40 12.81
N TYR A 604 -1.35 21.68 12.98
CA TYR A 604 -0.65 22.45 11.96
C TYR A 604 0.48 23.33 12.49
N ALA A 605 0.54 23.64 13.78
CA ALA A 605 1.56 24.51 14.37
C ALA A 605 2.75 23.71 14.92
N SER A 606 3.97 24.23 14.71
CA SER A 606 5.20 23.70 15.33
C SER A 606 5.26 23.95 16.84
N GLU A 607 4.66 25.05 17.31
CA GLU A 607 4.44 25.37 18.72
C GLU A 607 2.94 25.63 18.98
N PRO A 608 2.15 24.58 19.32
CA PRO A 608 0.69 24.69 19.47
C PRO A 608 0.23 25.63 20.58
N ASP A 609 1.04 25.78 21.63
CA ASP A 609 0.73 26.61 22.80
C ASP A 609 1.22 28.07 22.66
N ALA A 610 1.82 28.41 21.51
CA ALA A 610 2.32 29.76 21.25
C ALA A 610 1.18 30.81 21.37
N ARG A 611 1.49 31.96 21.97
CA ARG A 611 0.55 33.06 22.21
C ARG A 611 0.99 34.34 21.49
N TYR A 612 0.08 35.32 21.42
CA TYR A 612 0.34 36.67 20.91
C TYR A 612 0.82 36.72 19.44
N SER A 613 2.00 37.30 19.18
CA SER A 613 2.54 37.46 17.83
C SER A 613 2.90 36.12 17.18
N ALA A 614 3.41 35.16 17.97
CA ALA A 614 3.76 33.84 17.46
C ALA A 614 2.52 33.10 16.95
N GLN A 615 1.41 33.13 17.69
CA GLN A 615 0.14 32.57 17.24
C GLN A 615 -0.34 33.20 15.92
N ARG A 616 -0.36 34.53 15.84
CA ARG A 616 -0.78 35.26 14.63
C ARG A 616 0.08 34.91 13.42
N GLN A 617 1.41 34.84 13.59
CA GLN A 617 2.33 34.46 12.51
C GLN A 617 2.11 33.02 12.05
N THR A 618 1.79 32.09 12.96
CA THR A 618 1.47 30.70 12.61
C THR A 618 0.16 30.59 11.83
N GLU A 619 -0.88 31.34 12.23
CA GLU A 619 -2.13 31.42 11.46
C GLU A 619 -1.93 32.05 10.08
N GLU A 620 -1.15 33.13 9.99
CA GLU A 620 -0.77 33.75 8.70
C GLU A 620 0.00 32.79 7.80
N ALA A 621 0.92 32.00 8.36
CA ALA A 621 1.65 30.98 7.62
C ALA A 621 0.68 29.94 7.03
N LEU A 622 -0.26 29.41 7.83
CA LEU A 622 -1.24 28.45 7.33
C LEU A 622 -2.14 29.06 6.25
N ARG A 623 -2.63 30.29 6.43
CA ARG A 623 -3.44 30.98 5.42
C ARG A 623 -2.69 31.14 4.10
N GLY A 624 -1.38 31.43 4.14
CA GLY A 624 -0.53 31.49 2.95
C GLY A 624 -0.47 30.15 2.21
N VAL A 625 -0.28 29.04 2.94
CA VAL A 625 -0.29 27.70 2.35
C VAL A 625 -1.66 27.33 1.78
N LEU A 626 -2.74 27.60 2.52
CA LEU A 626 -4.11 27.34 2.07
C LEU A 626 -4.42 28.12 0.78
N ALA A 627 -4.11 29.42 0.74
CA ALA A 627 -4.31 30.24 -0.43
C ALA A 627 -3.61 29.66 -1.67
N TYR A 628 -2.33 29.31 -1.53
CA TYR A 628 -1.56 28.66 -2.58
C TYR A 628 -2.24 27.37 -3.08
N ARG A 629 -2.60 26.46 -2.17
CA ARG A 629 -3.22 25.18 -2.51
C ARG A 629 -4.60 25.36 -3.16
N LEU A 630 -5.39 26.37 -2.76
CA LEU A 630 -6.69 26.69 -3.36
C LEU A 630 -6.55 27.15 -4.82
N TYR A 631 -5.63 28.08 -5.11
CA TYR A 631 -5.36 28.48 -6.49
C TYR A 631 -4.76 27.34 -7.31
N GLN A 632 -3.89 26.51 -6.70
CA GLN A 632 -3.36 25.32 -7.35
C GLN A 632 -4.48 24.32 -7.71
N ASP A 633 -5.54 24.18 -6.91
CA ASP A 633 -6.67 23.27 -7.17
C ASP A 633 -7.57 23.72 -8.34
N LEU A 634 -7.52 25.01 -8.73
CA LEU A 634 -8.14 25.50 -9.97
C LEU A 634 -7.45 24.94 -11.21
N ARG A 635 -6.17 24.57 -11.08
CA ARG A 635 -5.41 24.01 -12.19
C ARG A 635 -6.16 22.79 -12.71
N ARG A 636 -6.18 22.69 -14.03
CA ARG A 636 -6.61 21.52 -14.76
C ARG A 636 -6.14 20.22 -14.10
N GLY A 637 -7.09 19.47 -13.52
CA GLY A 637 -6.89 18.09 -13.07
C GLY A 637 -8.07 17.24 -13.49
N TRP A 638 -8.01 16.59 -14.67
CA TRP A 638 -9.01 15.57 -14.99
C TRP A 638 -8.67 14.29 -14.25
N ARG A 639 -8.98 14.26 -12.95
CA ARG A 639 -8.83 13.09 -12.10
C ARG A 639 -10.21 12.45 -11.94
N VAL A 640 -10.50 11.45 -12.77
CA VAL A 640 -11.73 10.65 -12.67
C VAL A 640 -11.90 10.07 -11.25
N THR A 641 -10.80 9.73 -10.59
CA THR A 641 -10.76 9.11 -9.27
C THR A 641 -10.67 10.11 -8.10
N ALA A 642 -10.61 11.42 -8.36
CA ALA A 642 -10.57 12.47 -7.34
C ALA A 642 -11.03 13.83 -7.92
N PRO A 643 -12.29 13.93 -8.39
CA PRO A 643 -12.79 15.12 -9.06
C PRO A 643 -12.79 16.33 -8.11
N ASN A 644 -12.51 17.52 -8.64
CA ASN A 644 -12.57 18.77 -7.87
C ASN A 644 -14.02 19.23 -7.65
N LEU A 645 -14.21 20.32 -6.90
CA LEU A 645 -15.55 20.80 -6.56
C LEU A 645 -16.36 21.26 -7.79
N GLU A 646 -15.72 21.88 -8.79
CA GLU A 646 -16.41 22.28 -10.04
C GLU A 646 -16.92 21.05 -10.82
N GLN A 647 -16.12 19.98 -10.87
CA GLN A 647 -16.52 18.72 -11.50
C GLN A 647 -17.67 18.02 -10.75
N CYS A 648 -17.77 18.26 -9.44
CA CYS A 648 -18.88 17.78 -8.64
C CYS A 648 -20.07 18.75 -8.65
N GLY A 649 -20.00 19.90 -9.34
CA GLY A 649 -21.05 20.92 -9.32
C GLY A 649 -21.22 21.60 -7.95
N LEU A 650 -20.24 21.49 -7.05
CA LEU A 650 -20.25 22.08 -5.71
C LEU A 650 -19.61 23.47 -5.66
N LEU A 651 -18.93 23.89 -6.72
CA LEU A 651 -18.29 25.19 -6.82
C LEU A 651 -18.49 25.76 -8.23
N HIS A 652 -18.78 27.06 -8.28
CA HIS A 652 -18.83 27.85 -9.50
C HIS A 652 -17.90 29.06 -9.34
N ILE A 653 -17.14 29.36 -10.38
CA ILE A 653 -16.40 30.61 -10.47
C ILE A 653 -17.19 31.56 -11.36
N GLU A 654 -17.56 32.70 -10.82
CA GLU A 654 -18.28 33.76 -11.51
C GLU A 654 -17.35 34.95 -11.77
N TYR A 655 -17.66 35.72 -12.80
CA TYR A 655 -16.95 36.95 -13.19
C TYR A 655 -17.97 38.10 -13.12
N PRO A 656 -18.06 38.84 -11.99
CA PRO A 656 -19.15 39.79 -11.76
C PRO A 656 -19.27 40.90 -12.80
N ASP A 657 -18.14 41.35 -13.36
CA ASP A 657 -18.10 42.42 -14.37
C ASP A 657 -18.44 41.95 -15.78
N LEU A 658 -18.47 40.63 -16.00
CA LEU A 658 -18.65 40.05 -17.33
C LEU A 658 -20.01 40.39 -17.98
N PRO A 659 -21.15 40.37 -17.26
CA PRO A 659 -22.42 40.76 -17.84
C PRO A 659 -22.44 42.21 -18.29
N PHE A 660 -21.89 43.11 -17.48
CA PHE A 660 -21.81 44.54 -17.80
C PHE A 660 -20.91 44.79 -19.01
N LEU A 661 -19.75 44.14 -19.09
CA LEU A 661 -18.84 44.24 -20.23
C LEU A 661 -19.45 43.76 -21.55
N ALA A 662 -20.32 42.76 -21.50
CA ALA A 662 -20.99 42.24 -22.70
C ALA A 662 -22.11 43.17 -23.21
N GLU A 663 -22.77 43.90 -22.30
CA GLU A 663 -23.82 44.87 -22.59
C GLU A 663 -23.26 46.22 -23.07
N ASP A 664 -22.12 46.66 -22.52
CA ASP A 664 -21.48 47.91 -22.90
C ASP A 664 -21.06 47.88 -24.38
N PRO A 665 -21.56 48.76 -25.25
CA PRO A 665 -21.19 48.77 -26.66
C PRO A 665 -19.78 49.34 -26.92
N GLU A 666 -19.23 50.17 -26.03
CA GLU A 666 -17.97 50.90 -26.23
C GLU A 666 -16.77 49.97 -26.57
N PRO A 667 -16.43 48.95 -25.76
CA PRO A 667 -15.24 48.12 -26.02
C PRO A 667 -15.32 47.28 -27.30
N TRP A 668 -16.53 47.09 -27.84
CA TRP A 668 -16.81 46.30 -29.04
C TRP A 668 -16.78 47.13 -30.32
N GLN A 669 -16.80 48.48 -30.25
CA GLN A 669 -16.76 49.32 -31.44
C GLN A 669 -15.44 49.16 -32.20
N GLY A 670 -15.51 49.08 -33.53
CA GLY A 670 -14.34 48.94 -34.40
C GLY A 670 -13.62 47.59 -34.32
N ARG A 671 -14.23 46.58 -33.66
CA ARG A 671 -13.75 45.20 -33.62
C ARG A 671 -14.28 44.39 -34.81
N HIS A 672 -13.82 43.15 -34.95
CA HIS A 672 -14.23 42.25 -36.01
C HIS A 672 -15.77 42.13 -36.08
N PRO A 673 -16.40 42.14 -37.27
CA PRO A 673 -17.86 42.16 -37.42
C PRO A 673 -18.60 41.08 -36.62
N ALA A 674 -18.07 39.85 -36.57
CA ALA A 674 -18.64 38.76 -35.76
C ALA A 674 -18.77 39.08 -34.26
N LEU A 675 -17.87 39.89 -33.68
CA LEU A 675 -17.96 40.35 -32.28
C LEU A 675 -18.98 41.47 -32.10
N VAL A 676 -19.06 42.37 -33.09
CA VAL A 676 -19.97 43.53 -33.08
C VAL A 676 -21.42 43.07 -33.19
N THR A 677 -21.71 42.13 -34.09
CA THR A 677 -23.07 41.62 -34.35
C THR A 677 -23.53 40.55 -33.36
N ALA A 678 -22.62 40.01 -32.53
CA ALA A 678 -22.95 39.03 -31.50
C ALA A 678 -23.92 39.62 -30.47
N SER A 679 -24.89 38.82 -30.02
CA SER A 679 -25.75 39.19 -28.90
C SER A 679 -24.96 39.30 -27.60
N VAL A 680 -25.56 39.97 -26.60
CA VAL A 680 -25.00 40.05 -25.24
C VAL A 680 -24.71 38.65 -24.68
N GLU A 681 -25.61 37.70 -24.88
CA GLU A 681 -25.43 36.31 -24.42
C GLU A 681 -24.24 35.64 -25.11
N THR A 682 -24.11 35.77 -26.43
CA THR A 682 -22.98 35.24 -27.20
C THR A 682 -21.65 35.84 -26.73
N ARG A 683 -21.59 37.16 -26.51
CA ARG A 683 -20.41 37.85 -25.97
C ARG A 683 -20.03 37.33 -24.59
N GLN A 684 -21.00 37.21 -23.67
CA GLN A 684 -20.77 36.65 -22.33
C GLN A 684 -20.23 35.22 -22.40
N ASN A 685 -20.81 34.36 -23.25
CA ASN A 685 -20.39 32.98 -23.41
C ASN A 685 -18.94 32.88 -23.91
N VAL A 686 -18.59 33.58 -25.00
CA VAL A 686 -17.25 33.54 -25.58
C VAL A 686 -16.18 34.02 -24.59
N LEU A 687 -16.45 35.14 -23.91
CA LEU A 687 -15.55 35.69 -22.89
C LEU A 687 -15.43 34.75 -21.68
N ARG A 688 -16.53 34.17 -21.19
CA ARG A 688 -16.50 33.19 -20.09
C ARG A 688 -15.63 31.98 -20.44
N VAL A 689 -15.79 31.42 -21.64
CA VAL A 689 -14.98 30.29 -22.11
C VAL A 689 -13.48 30.64 -22.17
N LEU A 690 -13.13 31.87 -22.55
CA LEU A 690 -11.74 32.34 -22.51
C LEU A 690 -11.22 32.45 -21.08
N LEU A 691 -11.96 33.11 -20.19
CA LEU A 691 -11.57 33.33 -18.80
C LEU A 691 -11.40 32.01 -18.03
N ASP A 692 -12.32 31.06 -18.22
CA ASP A 692 -12.21 29.72 -17.64
C ASP A 692 -11.02 28.94 -18.19
N TYR A 693 -10.66 29.15 -19.46
CA TYR A 693 -9.46 28.57 -20.05
C TYR A 693 -8.19 29.15 -19.43
N LEU A 694 -8.11 30.47 -19.25
CA LEU A 694 -7.00 31.15 -18.57
C LEU A 694 -6.84 30.66 -17.13
N ARG A 695 -7.93 30.68 -16.35
CA ARG A 695 -7.97 30.24 -14.96
C ARG A 695 -7.46 28.80 -14.79
N ARG A 696 -7.92 27.88 -15.62
CA ARG A 696 -7.58 26.44 -15.51
C ARG A 696 -6.16 26.10 -15.97
N GLU A 697 -5.52 26.97 -16.74
CA GLU A 697 -4.10 26.90 -17.08
C GLU A 697 -3.24 27.76 -16.11
N LEU A 698 -3.81 28.21 -14.99
CA LEU A 698 -3.20 29.07 -13.97
C LEU A 698 -2.62 30.38 -14.52
N VAL A 699 -3.27 30.95 -15.52
CA VAL A 699 -2.96 32.28 -16.03
C VAL A 699 -3.65 33.33 -15.15
N ILE A 700 -3.24 33.40 -13.88
CA ILE A 700 -3.88 34.24 -12.85
C ILE A 700 -2.82 35.12 -12.21
N LYS A 701 -3.09 36.43 -12.17
CA LYS A 701 -2.29 37.43 -11.46
C LYS A 701 -2.70 37.41 -9.99
N VAL A 702 -1.90 36.76 -9.16
CA VAL A 702 -2.04 36.70 -7.71
C VAL A 702 -0.70 36.39 -7.06
N ASP A 703 -0.42 37.03 -5.92
CA ASP A 703 0.84 36.87 -5.18
C ASP A 703 1.15 35.40 -4.89
N TYR A 704 0.14 34.59 -4.55
CA TYR A 704 0.31 33.16 -4.23
C TYR A 704 0.90 32.30 -5.37
N LEU A 705 0.86 32.80 -6.61
CA LEU A 705 1.41 32.13 -7.79
C LEU A 705 2.72 32.76 -8.30
N GLU A 706 3.26 33.75 -7.59
CA GLU A 706 4.52 34.43 -7.93
C GLU A 706 5.71 33.79 -7.20
N GLU A 707 6.79 33.45 -7.92
CA GLU A 707 7.94 32.72 -7.34
C GLU A 707 8.54 33.42 -6.11
N SER A 708 8.71 34.74 -6.18
CA SER A 708 9.28 35.55 -5.08
C SER A 708 8.43 35.52 -3.81
N PHE A 709 7.10 35.47 -3.95
CA PHE A 709 6.19 35.38 -2.82
C PHE A 709 6.10 33.94 -2.29
N GLN A 710 6.17 32.94 -3.16
CA GLN A 710 6.19 31.53 -2.80
C GLN A 710 7.39 31.17 -1.93
N GLU A 711 8.58 31.73 -2.19
CA GLU A 711 9.76 31.58 -1.32
C GLU A 711 9.48 32.04 0.12
N ARG A 712 8.73 33.14 0.29
CA ARG A 712 8.30 33.62 1.62
C ARG A 712 7.30 32.69 2.30
N ILE A 713 6.38 32.11 1.54
CA ILE A 713 5.42 31.10 2.06
C ILE A 713 6.21 29.89 2.55
N GLN A 714 7.13 29.37 1.75
CA GLN A 714 7.99 28.22 2.11
C GLN A 714 8.77 28.48 3.40
N GLN A 715 9.44 29.63 3.49
CA GLN A 715 10.23 29.99 4.66
C GLN A 715 9.39 30.13 5.94
N ARG A 716 8.21 30.75 5.86
CA ARG A 716 7.30 30.89 7.02
C ARG A 716 6.71 29.53 7.42
N SER A 717 6.36 28.74 6.42
CA SER A 717 5.85 27.38 6.59
C SER A 717 6.84 26.50 7.33
N SER A 718 8.10 26.43 6.89
CA SER A 718 9.11 25.57 7.52
C SER A 718 9.42 25.95 8.98
N GLN A 719 9.25 27.23 9.35
CA GLN A 719 9.47 27.72 10.71
C GLN A 719 8.28 27.48 11.65
N ARG A 720 7.04 27.59 11.15
CA ARG A 720 5.84 27.69 11.98
C ARG A 720 4.88 26.52 11.86
N LEU A 721 4.96 25.75 10.79
CA LEU A 721 4.01 24.70 10.47
C LEU A 721 4.60 23.30 10.62
N ILE A 722 3.72 22.31 10.78
CA ILE A 722 4.06 20.88 10.74
C ILE A 722 3.31 20.18 9.60
N GLU A 723 3.80 19.00 9.21
CA GLU A 723 3.13 18.14 8.23
C GLU A 723 1.70 17.76 8.69
N PRO A 724 0.74 17.62 7.74
CA PRO A 724 0.90 17.77 6.29
C PRO A 724 0.79 19.22 5.79
N TRP A 725 0.48 20.18 6.66
CA TRP A 725 0.19 21.57 6.28
C TRP A 725 1.43 22.44 6.01
N SER A 726 2.63 21.92 6.26
CA SER A 726 3.89 22.57 5.90
C SER A 726 4.29 22.26 4.46
N ILE A 727 4.69 23.27 3.70
CA ILE A 727 5.43 23.15 2.43
C ILE A 727 6.90 22.86 2.74
N ASP A 728 7.44 21.81 2.12
CA ASP A 728 8.86 21.42 2.22
C ASP A 728 9.76 22.37 1.41
N GLU A 729 10.96 22.68 1.90
CA GLU A 729 11.90 23.58 1.21
C GLU A 729 12.38 23.04 -0.15
N SER A 730 12.26 21.73 -0.38
CA SER A 730 12.54 21.07 -1.64
C SER A 730 11.30 20.85 -2.52
N GLU A 731 10.09 21.20 -2.04
CA GLU A 731 8.87 21.11 -2.84
C GLU A 731 8.93 22.10 -4.01
N THR A 732 8.76 21.59 -5.23
CA THR A 732 8.64 22.45 -6.42
C THR A 732 7.22 23.00 -6.50
N MET A 733 7.05 24.26 -6.10
CA MET A 733 5.77 24.96 -6.21
C MET A 733 5.45 25.30 -7.67
N THR A 734 4.20 25.10 -8.07
CA THR A 734 3.66 25.59 -9.34
C THR A 734 3.47 27.11 -9.28
N HIS A 735 4.08 27.85 -10.21
CA HIS A 735 3.85 29.28 -10.41
C HIS A 735 2.79 29.55 -11.50
N GLY A 736 2.32 30.80 -11.57
CA GLY A 736 1.35 31.26 -12.56
C GLY A 736 1.96 31.32 -13.95
N SER A 737 1.19 30.92 -14.96
CA SER A 737 1.61 31.04 -16.36
C SER A 737 1.16 32.38 -16.95
N VAL A 738 1.74 32.77 -18.09
CA VAL A 738 1.32 33.97 -18.83
C VAL A 738 0.69 33.57 -20.16
N ALA A 739 -0.42 34.22 -20.53
CA ALA A 739 -1.12 33.96 -21.78
C ALA A 739 -0.70 34.94 -22.88
N PHE A 740 -0.38 34.42 -24.05
CA PHE A 740 -0.12 35.20 -25.24
C PHE A 740 -1.20 34.91 -26.30
N PRO A 741 -1.86 35.93 -26.86
CA PRO A 741 -2.89 35.76 -27.90
C PRO A 741 -2.27 35.44 -29.28
N SER A 742 -1.34 34.48 -29.33
CA SER A 742 -0.59 34.19 -30.55
C SER A 742 -0.24 32.72 -30.68
N SER A 743 0.30 32.34 -31.85
CA SER A 743 1.00 31.07 -32.00
C SER A 743 2.39 31.15 -31.35
N ARG A 744 2.84 30.04 -30.75
CA ARG A 744 4.15 30.01 -30.08
C ARG A 744 5.28 30.36 -31.05
N LEU A 745 6.06 31.39 -30.71
CA LEU A 745 7.28 31.78 -31.43
C LEU A 745 8.46 30.84 -31.09
N PRO A 746 9.41 30.61 -32.03
CA PRO A 746 10.65 29.90 -31.75
C PRO A 746 11.47 30.59 -30.64
N GLY A 747 12.08 29.81 -29.73
CA GLY A 747 12.97 30.33 -28.68
C GLY A 747 12.29 30.86 -27.42
N VAL A 748 10.96 30.95 -27.37
CA VAL A 748 10.23 31.45 -26.19
C VAL A 748 9.90 30.31 -25.20
N TYR A 749 9.81 30.62 -23.91
CA TYR A 749 9.53 29.68 -22.82
C TYR A 749 8.27 28.85 -23.08
N ARG A 750 8.38 27.53 -22.89
CA ARG A 750 7.32 26.55 -23.20
C ARG A 750 6.22 26.46 -22.13
N GLY A 751 6.47 26.95 -20.92
CA GLY A 751 5.50 26.86 -19.81
C GLY A 751 4.37 27.90 -19.87
N ASN A 752 4.47 28.88 -20.77
CA ASN A 752 3.41 29.87 -21.00
C ASN A 752 2.25 29.31 -21.84
N LEU A 753 1.09 29.93 -21.71
CA LEU A 753 -0.09 29.61 -22.51
C LEU A 753 -0.07 30.40 -23.82
N TYR A 754 -0.19 29.71 -24.94
CA TYR A 754 -0.31 30.35 -26.26
C TYR A 754 -1.70 30.09 -26.82
N VAL A 755 -2.55 31.13 -26.83
CA VAL A 755 -3.93 31.09 -27.30
C VAL A 755 -3.94 31.36 -28.81
N SER A 756 -3.77 30.30 -29.60
CA SER A 756 -3.65 30.42 -31.06
C SER A 756 -4.96 30.10 -31.80
N PRO A 757 -5.09 30.51 -33.08
CA PRO A 757 -6.23 30.15 -33.94
C PRO A 757 -6.39 28.65 -34.18
N ARG A 758 -5.27 27.91 -34.13
CA ARG A 758 -5.24 26.43 -34.17
C ARG A 758 -5.36 25.80 -32.77
N GLY A 759 -5.46 26.63 -31.74
CA GLY A 759 -5.70 26.34 -30.33
C GLY A 759 -7.03 25.66 -30.06
N SER A 760 -7.23 25.14 -28.84
CA SER A 760 -8.56 24.68 -28.41
C SER A 760 -9.59 25.82 -28.46
N PHE A 761 -9.21 27.01 -27.97
CA PHE A 761 -10.05 28.20 -28.00
C PHE A 761 -10.28 28.70 -29.44
N GLY A 762 -9.23 28.77 -30.28
CA GLY A 762 -9.39 29.13 -31.70
C GLY A 762 -10.21 28.13 -32.52
N THR A 763 -10.23 26.85 -32.15
CA THR A 763 -11.19 25.88 -32.73
C THR A 763 -12.60 26.14 -32.24
N PHE A 764 -12.79 26.46 -30.95
CA PHE A 764 -14.09 26.83 -30.41
C PHE A 764 -14.68 28.06 -31.13
N LEU A 765 -13.93 29.15 -31.29
CA LEU A 765 -14.42 30.36 -31.98
C LEU A 765 -14.92 30.10 -33.40
N ARG A 766 -14.31 29.16 -34.12
CA ARG A 766 -14.64 28.85 -35.52
C ARG A 766 -15.81 27.88 -35.69
N ARG A 767 -16.50 27.53 -34.60
CA ARG A 767 -17.78 26.82 -34.64
C ARG A 767 -18.89 27.82 -34.90
N GLN A 768 -19.84 27.46 -35.76
CA GLN A 768 -21.08 28.21 -35.96
C GLN A 768 -21.85 28.35 -34.65
N SER A 769 -21.81 27.34 -33.78
CA SER A 769 -22.43 27.40 -32.44
C SER A 769 -21.82 28.45 -31.50
N SER A 770 -20.61 28.95 -31.78
CA SER A 770 -19.97 29.98 -30.96
C SER A 770 -20.39 31.40 -31.32
N PHE A 771 -20.83 31.63 -32.56
CA PHE A 771 -21.39 32.89 -33.03
C PHE A 771 -22.64 32.62 -33.90
N PRO A 772 -23.79 32.23 -33.29
CA PRO A 772 -24.99 31.88 -34.03
C PRO A 772 -25.52 32.99 -34.95
N GLU A 773 -25.23 34.25 -34.63
CA GLU A 773 -25.62 35.44 -35.38
C GLU A 773 -24.72 35.70 -36.60
N TRP A 774 -23.56 35.03 -36.68
CA TRP A 774 -22.59 35.19 -37.75
C TRP A 774 -22.68 34.01 -38.74
N GLN A 775 -23.09 34.30 -39.97
CA GLN A 775 -23.40 33.28 -40.99
C GLN A 775 -22.17 32.77 -41.78
N GLU A 776 -21.03 33.48 -41.71
CA GLU A 776 -19.81 33.11 -42.44
C GLU A 776 -18.85 32.30 -41.57
N ASN A 777 -18.02 31.45 -42.18
CA ASN A 777 -17.00 30.73 -41.42
C ASN A 777 -15.82 31.64 -41.11
N LEU A 778 -15.44 31.70 -39.83
CA LEU A 778 -14.21 32.36 -39.40
C LEU A 778 -13.00 31.54 -39.84
N ASP A 779 -12.13 32.14 -40.65
CA ASP A 779 -10.86 31.52 -41.05
C ASP A 779 -9.81 31.60 -39.92
N LEU A 780 -8.56 31.22 -40.22
CA LEU A 780 -7.49 31.24 -39.22
C LEU A 780 -7.00 32.66 -38.87
N GLU A 781 -7.13 33.60 -39.80
CA GLU A 781 -6.67 34.98 -39.62
C GLU A 781 -7.69 35.77 -38.81
N ALA A 782 -8.97 35.70 -39.18
CA ALA A 782 -10.08 36.27 -38.44
C ALA A 782 -10.17 35.72 -37.01
N ALA A 783 -9.95 34.40 -36.82
CA ALA A 783 -9.90 33.83 -35.48
C ALA A 783 -8.70 34.34 -34.66
N GLY A 784 -7.57 34.68 -35.30
CA GLY A 784 -6.43 35.32 -34.62
C GLY A 784 -6.74 36.73 -34.19
N GLU A 785 -7.28 37.53 -35.10
CA GLU A 785 -7.72 38.90 -34.83
C GLU A 785 -8.75 38.95 -33.68
N ILE A 786 -9.76 38.08 -33.71
CA ILE A 786 -10.76 37.97 -32.64
C ILE A 786 -10.11 37.64 -31.30
N ILE A 787 -9.16 36.70 -31.25
CA ILE A 787 -8.47 36.36 -30.00
C ILE A 787 -7.76 37.59 -29.43
N GLU A 788 -6.98 38.29 -30.24
CA GLU A 788 -6.27 39.51 -29.81
C GLU A 788 -7.25 40.59 -29.31
N GLN A 789 -8.34 40.83 -30.05
CA GLN A 789 -9.37 41.79 -29.67
C GLN A 789 -10.09 41.43 -28.36
N LEU A 790 -10.35 40.14 -28.10
CA LEU A 790 -10.96 39.68 -26.85
C LEU A 790 -10.07 39.97 -25.63
N PHE A 791 -8.74 39.82 -25.77
CA PHE A 791 -7.81 40.20 -24.69
C PHE A 791 -7.81 41.71 -24.44
N GLU A 792 -7.87 42.53 -25.48
CA GLU A 792 -7.98 44.00 -25.33
C GLU A 792 -9.31 44.43 -24.69
N ILE A 793 -10.42 43.75 -25.03
CA ILE A 793 -11.74 43.98 -24.42
C ILE A 793 -11.71 43.64 -22.92
N LEU A 794 -11.15 42.47 -22.56
CA LEU A 794 -11.00 42.09 -21.16
C LEU A 794 -10.07 43.03 -20.39
N ARG A 795 -9.04 43.57 -21.06
CA ARG A 795 -8.11 44.56 -20.49
C ARG A 795 -8.79 45.89 -20.23
N PHE A 796 -9.65 46.35 -21.13
CA PHE A 796 -10.45 47.57 -20.96
C PHE A 796 -11.27 47.52 -19.66
N ALA A 797 -11.86 46.36 -19.35
CA ALA A 797 -12.62 46.14 -18.12
C ALA A 797 -11.77 45.86 -16.87
N GLY A 798 -10.43 45.82 -16.97
CA GLY A 798 -9.55 45.47 -15.86
C GLY A 798 -9.62 44.00 -15.41
N ILE A 799 -10.28 43.13 -16.19
CA ILE A 799 -10.41 41.70 -15.88
C ILE A 799 -9.06 40.98 -16.13
N VAL A 800 -8.30 41.43 -17.14
CA VAL A 800 -6.93 40.95 -17.41
C VAL A 800 -5.95 42.11 -17.45
N GLU A 801 -4.69 41.83 -17.15
CA GLU A 801 -3.61 42.81 -17.20
C GLU A 801 -2.40 42.29 -18.00
N VAL A 802 -1.66 43.21 -18.62
CA VAL A 802 -0.38 42.90 -19.28
C VAL A 802 0.73 42.86 -18.23
N VAL A 803 1.38 41.72 -18.06
CA VAL A 803 2.40 41.50 -17.03
C VAL A 803 3.82 41.33 -17.58
N GLN A 804 3.96 40.94 -18.85
CA GLN A 804 5.24 40.84 -19.54
C GLN A 804 5.08 41.03 -21.05
N THR A 805 6.16 41.24 -21.78
CA THR A 805 6.20 41.15 -23.25
C THR A 805 7.12 40.00 -23.71
N ALA A 806 6.89 39.46 -24.91
CA ALA A 806 7.72 38.38 -25.47
C ALA A 806 8.09 38.56 -26.95
N GLY A 807 9.32 38.15 -27.29
CA GLY A 807 9.85 38.15 -28.65
C GLY A 807 10.37 39.52 -29.13
N GLN A 808 10.83 39.59 -30.38
CA GLN A 808 11.33 40.84 -31.00
C GLN A 808 10.20 41.85 -31.31
N ALA A 809 8.94 41.42 -31.25
CA ALA A 809 7.76 42.21 -31.60
C ALA A 809 7.00 42.72 -30.35
N ASP A 810 7.57 42.61 -29.15
CA ASP A 810 6.97 43.03 -27.88
C ASP A 810 5.51 42.56 -27.69
N LEU A 811 5.24 41.28 -27.99
CA LEU A 811 3.89 40.73 -27.86
C LEU A 811 3.40 40.81 -26.40
N PRO A 812 2.25 41.42 -26.12
CA PRO A 812 1.73 41.55 -24.76
C PRO A 812 1.31 40.20 -24.18
N GLY A 813 1.81 39.89 -22.99
CA GLY A 813 1.47 38.71 -22.20
C GLY A 813 0.52 39.08 -21.07
N TYR A 814 -0.60 38.37 -21.00
CA TYR A 814 -1.74 38.68 -20.15
C TYR A 814 -1.88 37.72 -18.97
N GLN A 815 -2.42 38.22 -17.86
CA GLN A 815 -2.94 37.42 -16.75
C GLN A 815 -4.31 37.89 -16.27
N LEU A 816 -5.16 36.93 -15.87
CA LEU A 816 -6.46 37.19 -15.25
C LEU A 816 -6.27 37.72 -13.83
N VAL A 817 -6.83 38.89 -13.53
CA VAL A 817 -6.76 39.48 -12.19
C VAL A 817 -7.60 38.65 -11.22
N ALA A 818 -7.03 38.21 -10.10
CA ALA A 818 -7.74 37.37 -9.15
C ALA A 818 -9.00 38.05 -8.55
N ALA A 819 -8.99 39.37 -8.43
CA ALA A 819 -10.13 40.17 -7.96
C ALA A 819 -11.33 40.16 -8.89
N ALA A 820 -11.14 39.80 -10.17
CA ALA A 820 -12.25 39.66 -11.12
C ALA A 820 -13.03 38.34 -10.95
N MET A 821 -12.60 37.45 -10.04
CA MET A 821 -13.24 36.16 -9.78
C MET A 821 -13.98 36.14 -8.46
N THR A 822 -15.18 35.57 -8.48
CA THR A 822 -15.97 35.28 -7.27
C THR A 822 -16.22 33.78 -7.16
N TRP A 823 -15.91 33.20 -6.00
CA TRP A 823 -16.08 31.78 -5.72
C TRP A 823 -17.42 31.52 -5.04
N ARG A 824 -18.28 30.73 -5.66
CA ARG A 824 -19.65 30.52 -5.19
C ARG A 824 -19.98 29.04 -5.02
N ALA A 825 -20.71 28.70 -3.97
CA ALA A 825 -21.17 27.34 -3.77
C ALA A 825 -22.19 26.93 -4.83
N GLY A 826 -22.01 25.73 -5.38
CA GLY A 826 -22.94 25.07 -6.29
C GLY A 826 -23.87 24.07 -5.57
N ASN A 827 -24.95 23.68 -6.24
CA ASN A 827 -25.97 22.77 -5.70
C ASN A 827 -25.64 21.28 -5.91
N GLY A 828 -24.59 20.96 -6.66
CA GLY A 828 -24.17 19.60 -6.97
C GLY A 828 -25.10 18.84 -7.92
N LEU A 829 -26.02 19.50 -8.64
CA LEU A 829 -26.95 18.84 -9.56
C LEU A 829 -26.37 18.69 -10.97
N THR A 830 -25.55 19.65 -11.40
CA THR A 830 -24.96 19.68 -12.74
C THR A 830 -23.45 19.90 -12.65
N PRO A 831 -22.63 19.00 -13.22
CA PRO A 831 -21.19 19.17 -13.25
C PRO A 831 -20.79 20.33 -14.18
N TYR A 832 -19.64 20.94 -13.93
CA TYR A 832 -19.08 21.95 -14.83
C TYR A 832 -18.84 21.39 -16.23
N HIS A 833 -19.25 22.14 -17.25
CA HIS A 833 -19.06 21.80 -18.66
C HIS A 833 -17.94 22.62 -19.29
N ASP A 834 -16.97 21.92 -19.87
CA ASP A 834 -15.83 22.51 -20.58
C ASP A 834 -16.04 22.42 -22.11
N PRO A 835 -16.51 23.49 -22.79
CA PRO A 835 -16.79 23.46 -24.24
C PRO A 835 -15.53 23.31 -25.11
N LEU A 836 -14.34 23.54 -24.56
CA LEU A 836 -13.08 23.32 -25.26
C LEU A 836 -12.70 21.84 -25.33
N ARG A 837 -13.16 21.03 -24.37
CA ARG A 837 -12.89 19.58 -24.30
C ARG A 837 -14.08 18.71 -24.60
N MET A 838 -15.27 19.17 -24.29
CA MET A 838 -16.54 18.53 -24.61
C MET A 838 -17.37 19.49 -25.45
N PRO A 839 -17.03 19.67 -26.75
CA PRO A 839 -17.73 20.61 -27.62
C PRO A 839 -19.24 20.43 -27.65
N ARG A 840 -19.70 19.18 -27.55
CA ARG A 840 -21.12 18.83 -27.49
C ARG A 840 -21.36 17.93 -26.29
N ARG A 841 -22.36 18.29 -25.47
CA ARG A 841 -22.82 17.50 -24.32
C ARG A 841 -23.58 16.25 -24.78
N PRO A 842 -23.69 15.20 -23.96
CA PRO A 842 -24.67 14.14 -24.19
C PRO A 842 -26.10 14.71 -24.24
N ARG A 843 -26.97 14.14 -25.08
CA ARG A 843 -28.37 14.59 -25.25
C ARG A 843 -29.19 14.60 -23.94
N GLU A 844 -28.89 13.69 -23.02
CA GLU A 844 -29.61 13.53 -21.75
C GLU A 844 -29.00 14.35 -20.60
N GLY A 845 -27.88 15.06 -20.85
CA GLY A 845 -27.11 15.75 -19.81
C GLY A 845 -26.06 14.86 -19.13
N SER A 846 -25.26 15.45 -18.25
CA SER A 846 -24.21 14.75 -17.50
C SER A 846 -24.57 14.73 -16.02
N GLU A 847 -24.33 13.60 -15.35
CA GLU A 847 -24.58 13.43 -13.92
C GLU A 847 -23.31 13.66 -13.08
N THR A 848 -23.50 14.20 -11.89
CA THR A 848 -22.45 14.33 -10.86
C THR A 848 -22.26 13.01 -10.10
N ASN A 849 -21.02 12.71 -9.70
CA ASN A 849 -20.75 11.51 -8.91
C ASN A 849 -21.31 11.63 -7.47
N PRO A 850 -22.28 10.80 -7.06
CA PRO A 850 -22.94 10.92 -5.75
C PRO A 850 -21.99 10.65 -4.57
N PHE A 851 -20.99 9.78 -4.75
CA PHE A 851 -20.01 9.50 -3.70
C PHE A 851 -19.20 10.75 -3.35
N PHE A 852 -18.68 11.49 -4.34
CA PHE A 852 -17.87 12.68 -4.08
C PHE A 852 -18.71 13.86 -3.59
N LEU A 853 -19.98 13.94 -4.01
CA LEU A 853 -20.94 14.89 -3.44
C LEU A 853 -21.10 14.68 -1.92
N ASP A 854 -21.36 13.44 -1.50
CA ASP A 854 -21.49 13.09 -0.09
C ASP A 854 -20.17 13.28 0.67
N TYR A 855 -19.06 12.86 0.06
CA TYR A 855 -17.72 12.97 0.65
C TYR A 855 -17.36 14.41 1.02
N TYR A 856 -17.49 15.36 0.09
CA TYR A 856 -17.13 16.76 0.34
C TYR A 856 -18.16 17.49 1.21
N ARG A 857 -19.42 17.04 1.26
CA ARG A 857 -20.46 17.66 2.09
C ARG A 857 -20.42 17.22 3.54
N GLN A 858 -20.25 15.92 3.78
CA GLN A 858 -20.47 15.30 5.09
C GLN A 858 -19.21 14.60 5.59
N VAL A 859 -18.69 13.64 4.83
CA VAL A 859 -17.67 12.70 5.31
C VAL A 859 -16.36 13.39 5.66
N ALA A 860 -15.91 14.36 4.85
CA ALA A 860 -14.63 15.03 5.07
C ALA A 860 -14.54 15.73 6.44
N ALA A 861 -15.65 16.19 7.01
CA ALA A 861 -15.66 16.81 8.35
C ALA A 861 -15.33 15.80 9.47
N ASP A 862 -15.78 14.54 9.33
CA ASP A 862 -15.53 13.45 10.30
C ASP A 862 -14.06 12.96 10.28
N LEU A 863 -13.28 13.41 9.29
CA LEU A 863 -11.88 13.03 9.06
C LEU A 863 -10.87 14.00 9.69
N LEU A 864 -11.34 15.01 10.44
CA LEU A 864 -10.46 15.81 11.30
C LEU A 864 -9.64 14.89 12.21
N ASP A 865 -8.32 15.16 12.29
CA ASP A 865 -7.36 14.38 13.08
C ASP A 865 -7.20 12.91 12.63
N VAL A 866 -7.55 12.58 11.39
CA VAL A 866 -7.24 11.26 10.81
C VAL A 866 -5.94 11.36 10.03
N GLU A 867 -4.90 10.67 10.52
CA GLU A 867 -3.71 10.38 9.74
C GLU A 867 -3.43 8.87 9.68
N ALA A 868 -2.68 8.47 8.66
CA ALA A 868 -2.13 7.14 8.52
C ALA A 868 -0.59 7.20 8.51
N ARG A 869 0.04 6.19 9.10
CA ARG A 869 1.49 5.98 9.02
C ARG A 869 1.80 4.55 8.61
N GLU A 870 2.99 4.37 8.05
CA GLU A 870 3.49 3.03 7.76
C GLU A 870 4.10 2.37 9.00
N HIS A 871 4.06 1.05 9.06
CA HIS A 871 4.81 0.25 10.02
C HIS A 871 5.53 -0.87 9.28
N THR A 872 6.74 -0.60 8.83
CA THR A 872 7.57 -1.53 8.06
C THR A 872 8.95 -1.65 8.69
N ALA A 873 9.72 -2.68 8.33
CA ALA A 873 11.07 -2.83 8.87
C ALA A 873 12.07 -1.75 8.37
N GLN A 874 11.63 -0.84 7.49
CA GLN A 874 12.41 0.31 7.02
C GLN A 874 12.27 1.52 7.96
N VAL A 875 11.21 1.54 8.78
CA VAL A 875 11.00 2.59 9.78
C VAL A 875 11.94 2.33 10.97
N PRO A 876 12.69 3.34 11.45
CA PRO A 876 13.52 3.22 12.64
C PRO A 876 12.76 2.63 13.83
N SER A 877 13.46 1.83 14.64
CA SER A 877 12.81 1.06 15.72
C SER A 877 12.13 1.95 16.76
N GLU A 878 12.70 3.10 17.09
CA GLU A 878 12.13 4.07 18.04
C GLU A 878 10.80 4.64 17.51
N GLU A 879 10.77 5.03 16.23
CA GLU A 879 9.57 5.56 15.58
C GLU A 879 8.47 4.50 15.47
N ARG A 880 8.83 3.22 15.20
CA ARG A 880 7.87 2.12 15.25
C ARG A 880 7.22 1.97 16.62
N LEU A 881 8.00 2.02 17.71
CA LEU A 881 7.46 1.92 19.07
C LEU A 881 6.53 3.10 19.41
N LYS A 882 6.88 4.33 18.97
CA LYS A 882 5.99 5.49 19.10
C LYS A 882 4.68 5.31 18.32
N ARG A 883 4.75 4.83 17.08
CA ARG A 883 3.57 4.54 16.24
C ARG A 883 2.71 3.43 16.85
N GLU A 884 3.31 2.36 17.37
CA GLU A 884 2.59 1.31 18.08
C GLU A 884 1.85 1.85 19.31
N ALA A 885 2.50 2.71 20.11
CA ALA A 885 1.87 3.32 21.29
C ALA A 885 0.68 4.20 20.91
N ARG A 886 0.84 5.08 19.91
CA ARG A 886 -0.24 5.93 19.37
C ARG A 886 -1.38 5.12 18.74
N PHE A 887 -1.05 4.00 18.10
CA PHE A 887 -2.06 3.08 17.56
C PHE A 887 -2.82 2.36 18.68
N ARG A 888 -2.16 1.99 19.80
CA ARG A 888 -2.84 1.39 20.96
C ARG A 888 -3.87 2.34 21.56
N SER A 889 -3.58 3.64 21.68
CA SER A 889 -4.50 4.67 22.18
C SER A 889 -5.54 5.16 21.16
N ALA A 890 -5.41 4.77 19.88
CA ALA A 890 -6.18 5.28 18.74
C ALA A 890 -5.92 6.76 18.38
N ASP A 891 -4.85 7.38 18.89
CA ASP A 891 -4.33 8.68 18.43
C ASP A 891 -3.73 8.60 17.01
N LEU A 892 -3.42 7.38 16.57
CA LEU A 892 -3.13 7.04 15.18
C LEU A 892 -4.19 6.03 14.73
N PRO A 893 -5.27 6.46 14.06
CA PRO A 893 -6.41 5.59 13.78
C PRO A 893 -6.13 4.57 12.67
N VAL A 894 -5.12 4.81 11.82
CA VAL A 894 -4.78 3.92 10.70
C VAL A 894 -3.29 3.59 10.69
N LEU A 895 -2.99 2.31 10.60
CA LEU A 895 -1.63 1.83 10.41
C LEU A 895 -1.57 0.89 9.20
N TYR A 896 -0.78 1.26 8.20
CA TYR A 896 -0.46 0.41 7.05
C TYR A 896 0.84 -0.34 7.35
N CYS A 897 0.76 -1.65 7.57
CA CYS A 897 1.89 -2.43 8.03
C CYS A 897 2.27 -3.53 7.03
N SER A 898 3.57 -3.80 6.98
CA SER A 898 4.07 -5.04 6.38
C SER A 898 3.82 -6.22 7.35
N PRO A 899 4.43 -7.40 7.15
CA PRO A 899 4.39 -8.49 8.14
C PRO A 899 4.97 -8.16 9.52
N THR A 900 5.39 -6.91 9.79
CA THR A 900 5.95 -6.50 11.09
C THR A 900 4.92 -6.50 12.21
N MET A 901 3.64 -6.30 11.89
CA MET A 901 2.52 -6.38 12.84
C MET A 901 1.79 -7.73 12.78
N GLU A 902 2.26 -8.66 11.93
CA GLU A 902 1.63 -9.97 11.72
C GLU A 902 1.84 -10.89 12.92
N LEU A 903 2.96 -10.70 13.64
CA LEU A 903 3.37 -11.45 14.82
C LEU A 903 3.77 -10.50 15.95
N GLY A 904 3.59 -10.93 17.20
CA GLY A 904 4.25 -10.29 18.34
C GLY A 904 3.71 -9.04 18.96
N VAL A 905 2.85 -8.31 18.27
CA VAL A 905 2.25 -7.10 18.85
C VAL A 905 0.90 -7.46 19.46
N ASP A 906 0.77 -7.24 20.76
CA ASP A 906 -0.54 -7.20 21.41
C ASP A 906 -1.14 -5.82 21.23
N ILE A 907 -2.30 -5.80 20.58
CA ILE A 907 -3.08 -4.59 20.30
C ILE A 907 -4.37 -4.75 21.07
N SER A 908 -4.53 -3.93 22.10
CA SER A 908 -5.76 -3.86 22.88
C SER A 908 -6.94 -3.47 21.96
N GLN A 909 -8.04 -4.22 22.05
CA GLN A 909 -9.33 -4.01 21.37
C GLN A 909 -9.18 -3.56 19.89
N LEU A 910 -9.19 -4.52 18.97
CA LEU A 910 -9.18 -4.29 17.54
C LEU A 910 -10.33 -5.06 16.90
N ASN A 911 -11.27 -4.34 16.28
CA ASN A 911 -12.45 -4.94 15.63
C ASN A 911 -12.30 -5.05 14.12
N VAL A 912 -11.40 -4.28 13.49
CA VAL A 912 -11.29 -4.25 12.03
C VAL A 912 -9.85 -4.45 11.57
N VAL A 913 -9.67 -5.42 10.66
CA VAL A 913 -8.41 -5.66 9.95
C VAL A 913 -8.67 -5.65 8.45
N ASN A 914 -7.84 -4.91 7.73
CA ASN A 914 -7.79 -4.90 6.27
C ASN A 914 -6.59 -5.71 5.78
N MET A 915 -6.78 -6.49 4.72
CA MET A 915 -5.70 -7.03 3.90
C MET A 915 -5.73 -6.33 2.54
N ARG A 916 -4.74 -5.47 2.26
CA ARG A 916 -4.66 -4.73 0.98
C ARG A 916 -4.47 -5.65 -0.24
N ASN A 917 -3.97 -6.86 -0.01
CA ASN A 917 -3.85 -7.94 -0.96
C ASN A 917 -4.12 -9.27 -0.25
N VAL A 918 -4.43 -10.32 -1.02
CA VAL A 918 -4.56 -11.66 -0.44
C VAL A 918 -3.19 -12.10 0.09
N PRO A 919 -3.06 -12.50 1.38
CA PRO A 919 -1.80 -12.99 1.92
C PRO A 919 -1.30 -14.24 1.19
N PRO A 920 0.03 -14.48 1.10
CA PRO A 920 0.58 -15.54 0.26
C PRO A 920 0.08 -16.93 0.64
N THR A 921 -0.14 -17.16 1.93
CA THR A 921 -0.61 -18.45 2.47
C THR A 921 -1.73 -18.27 3.51
N PRO A 922 -2.58 -19.29 3.70
CA PRO A 922 -3.59 -19.32 4.77
C PRO A 922 -3.03 -19.07 6.17
N ALA A 923 -1.81 -19.52 6.44
CA ALA A 923 -1.14 -19.27 7.71
C ALA A 923 -0.95 -17.77 7.97
N ASN A 924 -0.50 -17.03 6.97
CA ASN A 924 -0.35 -15.58 7.06
C ASN A 924 -1.71 -14.90 7.26
N TYR A 925 -2.73 -15.36 6.54
CA TYR A 925 -4.09 -14.85 6.68
C TYR A 925 -4.65 -15.05 8.10
N ALA A 926 -4.52 -16.26 8.67
CA ALA A 926 -4.99 -16.58 10.02
C ALA A 926 -4.30 -15.74 11.09
N GLN A 927 -2.99 -15.48 10.95
CA GLN A 927 -2.23 -14.66 11.89
C GLN A 927 -2.64 -13.18 11.85
N ARG A 928 -2.77 -12.63 10.64
CA ARG A 928 -3.17 -11.24 10.44
C ARG A 928 -4.62 -10.99 10.84
N SER A 929 -5.53 -11.87 10.43
CA SER A 929 -6.95 -11.80 10.80
C SER A 929 -7.17 -12.02 12.30
N GLY A 930 -6.37 -12.90 12.93
CA GLY A 930 -6.37 -13.14 14.37
C GLY A 930 -5.84 -11.97 15.22
N ARG A 931 -5.43 -10.85 14.60
CA ARG A 931 -5.16 -9.59 15.31
C ARG A 931 -6.45 -8.93 15.78
N ALA A 932 -7.56 -9.12 15.06
CA ALA A 932 -8.87 -8.64 15.44
C ALA A 932 -9.72 -9.71 16.13
N GLY A 933 -10.64 -9.24 16.98
CA GLY A 933 -11.57 -10.11 17.71
C GLY A 933 -10.88 -10.91 18.82
N ARG A 934 -9.92 -10.28 19.51
CA ARG A 934 -9.34 -10.83 20.74
C ARG A 934 -10.33 -10.70 21.89
N SER A 935 -10.21 -11.57 22.89
CA SER A 935 -11.09 -11.60 24.07
C SER A 935 -12.59 -11.84 23.77
N GLY A 936 -12.89 -12.47 22.62
CA GLY A 936 -14.26 -12.82 22.24
C GLY A 936 -15.03 -11.74 21.48
N GLN A 937 -14.41 -10.59 21.18
CA GLN A 937 -15.10 -9.53 20.43
C GLN A 937 -15.36 -9.91 18.96
N PRO A 938 -16.48 -9.48 18.36
CA PRO A 938 -16.71 -9.58 16.93
C PRO A 938 -15.66 -8.80 16.16
N ALA A 939 -15.26 -9.33 15.02
CA ALA A 939 -14.32 -8.65 14.13
C ALA A 939 -14.72 -8.74 12.66
N LEU A 940 -14.44 -7.67 11.94
CA LEU A 940 -14.50 -7.57 10.50
C LEU A 940 -13.09 -7.71 9.92
N VAL A 941 -12.92 -8.68 9.04
CA VAL A 941 -11.69 -8.88 8.27
C VAL A 941 -12.05 -8.76 6.81
N PHE A 942 -11.63 -7.68 6.16
CA PHE A 942 -11.85 -7.52 4.72
C PHE A 942 -10.54 -7.58 3.94
N THR A 943 -10.58 -8.22 2.78
CA THR A 943 -9.44 -8.45 1.90
C THR A 943 -9.74 -7.85 0.55
N TYR A 944 -8.89 -6.94 0.08
CA TYR A 944 -8.96 -6.44 -1.28
C TYR A 944 -8.22 -7.38 -2.25
N CYS A 945 -8.96 -7.98 -3.18
CA CYS A 945 -8.45 -8.88 -4.21
C CYS A 945 -8.27 -8.11 -5.52
N THR A 946 -7.04 -8.00 -6.00
CA THR A 946 -6.75 -7.24 -7.24
C THR A 946 -7.03 -8.07 -8.49
N SER A 947 -7.65 -7.47 -9.52
CA SER A 947 -7.95 -8.17 -10.79
C SER A 947 -6.68 -8.63 -11.54
N GLY A 948 -5.59 -7.87 -11.46
CA GLY A 948 -4.32 -8.23 -12.09
C GLY A 948 -3.48 -9.31 -11.38
N SER A 949 -3.93 -9.87 -10.25
CA SER A 949 -3.21 -10.92 -9.51
C SER A 949 -3.96 -12.25 -9.63
N PRO A 950 -3.40 -13.26 -10.35
CA PRO A 950 -4.03 -14.58 -10.43
C PRO A 950 -4.26 -15.24 -9.07
N HIS A 951 -3.33 -15.01 -8.13
CA HIS A 951 -3.45 -15.48 -6.75
C HIS A 951 -4.64 -14.83 -6.03
N ASP A 952 -4.78 -13.50 -6.12
CA ASP A 952 -5.90 -12.80 -5.48
C ASP A 952 -7.25 -13.25 -6.04
N GLN A 953 -7.34 -13.40 -7.37
CA GLN A 953 -8.57 -13.83 -8.04
C GLN A 953 -8.93 -15.28 -7.70
N TYR A 954 -7.95 -16.17 -7.59
CA TYR A 954 -8.19 -17.55 -7.17
C TYR A 954 -8.91 -17.62 -5.81
N PHE A 955 -8.43 -16.84 -4.83
CA PHE A 955 -9.02 -16.82 -3.48
C PHE A 955 -10.24 -15.91 -3.34
N PHE A 956 -10.43 -14.91 -4.21
CA PHE A 956 -11.68 -14.17 -4.31
C PHE A 956 -12.86 -15.12 -4.62
N HIS A 957 -12.67 -16.06 -5.55
CA HIS A 957 -13.67 -17.08 -5.87
C HIS A 957 -13.74 -18.23 -4.86
N ARG A 958 -12.69 -18.42 -4.03
CA ARG A 958 -12.57 -19.53 -3.07
C ARG A 958 -12.14 -19.04 -1.68
N PRO A 959 -12.89 -18.11 -1.06
CA PRO A 959 -12.46 -17.49 0.19
C PRO A 959 -12.30 -18.50 1.32
N HIS A 960 -13.14 -19.54 1.34
CA HIS A 960 -13.08 -20.62 2.33
C HIS A 960 -11.71 -21.32 2.38
N GLN A 961 -11.00 -21.43 1.25
CA GLN A 961 -9.66 -22.05 1.22
C GLN A 961 -8.58 -21.18 1.84
N MET A 962 -8.76 -19.86 1.88
CA MET A 962 -7.84 -18.94 2.56
C MET A 962 -8.15 -18.83 4.05
N VAL A 963 -9.44 -18.75 4.41
CA VAL A 963 -9.88 -18.63 5.82
C VAL A 963 -9.68 -19.93 6.58
N ALA A 964 -10.02 -21.07 5.98
CA ALA A 964 -9.89 -22.40 6.59
C ALA A 964 -8.52 -23.05 6.32
N GLY A 965 -7.72 -22.47 5.43
CA GLY A 965 -6.63 -23.17 4.75
C GLY A 965 -5.53 -23.69 5.67
N GLN A 966 -4.85 -24.72 5.18
CA GLN A 966 -3.91 -25.55 5.91
C GLN A 966 -2.59 -24.81 6.21
N VAL A 967 -2.03 -25.03 7.41
CA VAL A 967 -0.66 -24.62 7.75
C VAL A 967 0.25 -25.82 7.58
N ALA A 968 0.91 -25.92 6.43
CA ALA A 968 1.87 -26.98 6.17
C ALA A 968 3.07 -26.88 7.15
N PRO A 969 3.58 -28.02 7.65
CA PRO A 969 4.81 -28.02 8.43
C PRO A 969 5.98 -27.43 7.62
N PRO A 970 6.93 -26.75 8.30
CA PRO A 970 8.09 -26.18 7.62
C PRO A 970 8.94 -27.28 6.99
N ARG A 971 9.22 -27.15 5.68
CA ARG A 971 10.25 -27.96 5.01
C ARG A 971 11.62 -27.38 5.34
N LEU A 972 12.52 -28.23 5.82
CA LEU A 972 13.90 -27.88 6.21
C LEU A 972 14.89 -28.62 5.29
N ASP A 973 15.80 -27.87 4.70
CA ASP A 973 16.94 -28.40 3.94
C ASP A 973 18.23 -28.14 4.74
N LEU A 974 18.60 -29.09 5.59
CA LEU A 974 19.80 -29.01 6.42
C LEU A 974 21.09 -29.33 5.63
N ALA A 975 20.95 -29.90 4.42
CA ALA A 975 22.07 -30.26 3.54
C ALA A 975 22.35 -29.18 2.48
N ASN A 976 21.99 -27.93 2.76
CA ASN A 976 22.31 -26.79 1.91
C ASN A 976 23.78 -26.38 2.11
N GLU A 977 24.63 -26.60 1.11
CA GLU A 977 26.09 -26.38 1.20
C GLU A 977 26.45 -24.96 1.66
N ASP A 978 25.84 -23.95 1.03
CA ASP A 978 26.10 -22.54 1.29
C ASP A 978 25.71 -22.11 2.71
N LEU A 979 24.63 -22.69 3.25
CA LEU A 979 24.22 -22.48 4.62
C LEU A 979 25.27 -23.04 5.57
N LEU A 980 25.70 -24.27 5.35
CA LEU A 980 26.69 -24.94 6.20
C LEU A 980 28.03 -24.20 6.19
N LYS A 981 28.49 -23.70 5.03
CA LYS A 981 29.72 -22.88 4.92
C LYS A 981 29.68 -21.66 5.85
N ALA A 982 28.57 -20.91 5.84
CA ALA A 982 28.42 -19.72 6.69
C ALA A 982 28.46 -20.07 8.19
N HIS A 983 27.84 -21.18 8.59
CA HIS A 983 27.88 -21.65 9.98
C HIS A 983 29.27 -22.15 10.40
N ILE A 984 30.01 -22.81 9.49
CA ILE A 984 31.41 -23.22 9.71
C ILE A 984 32.30 -22.00 9.90
N GLN A 985 32.16 -20.99 9.03
CA GLN A 985 32.87 -19.71 9.11
C GLN A 985 32.56 -18.95 10.40
N ALA A 986 31.31 -18.98 10.88
CA ALA A 986 30.93 -18.42 12.17
C ALA A 986 31.58 -19.14 13.35
N VAL A 987 31.69 -20.47 13.33
CA VAL A 987 32.42 -21.22 14.35
C VAL A 987 33.92 -20.90 14.31
N TRP A 988 34.52 -20.81 13.12
CA TRP A 988 35.91 -20.37 12.96
C TRP A 988 36.16 -18.98 13.57
N LEU A 989 35.29 -18.00 13.26
CA LEU A 989 35.40 -16.64 13.82
C LEU A 989 35.25 -16.65 15.35
N THR A 990 34.37 -17.51 15.88
CA THR A 990 34.18 -17.66 17.32
C THR A 990 35.45 -18.17 18.02
N VAL A 991 36.10 -19.20 17.46
CA VAL A 991 37.31 -19.79 18.06
C VAL A 991 38.57 -18.95 17.84
N SER A 992 38.56 -18.05 16.85
CA SER A 992 39.66 -17.11 16.61
C SER A 992 39.74 -16.03 17.69
N GLY A 993 38.62 -15.72 18.34
CA GLY A 993 38.52 -14.70 19.37
C GLY A 993 38.63 -13.26 18.85
N LYS A 994 38.68 -13.05 17.53
CA LYS A 994 38.76 -11.71 16.93
C LYS A 994 37.39 -11.05 16.86
N SER A 995 37.35 -9.75 17.16
CA SER A 995 36.15 -8.93 16.99
C SER A 995 36.19 -8.25 15.64
N LEU A 996 35.10 -8.31 14.87
CA LEU A 996 34.95 -7.58 13.60
C LEU A 996 34.71 -6.07 13.79
N GLY A 997 34.68 -5.59 15.04
CA GLY A 997 34.46 -4.17 15.33
C GLY A 997 33.05 -3.68 15.03
N ARG A 998 32.90 -2.35 14.96
CA ARG A 998 31.65 -1.67 14.58
C ARG A 998 31.59 -1.33 13.09
N SER A 999 32.73 -1.09 12.45
CA SER A 999 32.86 -0.80 11.02
C SER A 999 34.02 -1.57 10.39
N LEU A 1000 33.96 -1.76 9.07
CA LEU A 1000 35.03 -2.37 8.28
C LEU A 1000 36.34 -1.57 8.30
N GLN A 1001 36.33 -0.30 8.75
CA GLN A 1001 37.58 0.43 9.02
C GLN A 1001 38.45 -0.23 10.10
N GLU A 1002 37.85 -1.03 10.98
CA GLU A 1002 38.59 -1.80 12.01
C GLU A 1002 39.13 -3.12 11.45
N VAL A 1003 38.69 -3.54 10.25
CA VAL A 1003 39.10 -4.79 9.58
C VAL A 1003 40.09 -4.50 8.44
N LEU A 1004 39.94 -3.36 7.76
CA LEU A 1004 40.71 -2.94 6.60
C LEU A 1004 41.66 -1.78 6.93
N ASP A 1005 42.80 -1.73 6.25
CA ASP A 1005 43.74 -0.60 6.31
C ASP A 1005 43.37 0.46 5.26
N LEU A 1006 42.69 1.52 5.70
CA LEU A 1006 42.24 2.62 4.84
C LEU A 1006 43.37 3.57 4.39
N SER A 1007 44.59 3.41 4.93
CA SER A 1007 45.74 4.24 4.55
C SER A 1007 46.34 3.83 3.20
N GLN A 1008 46.08 2.61 2.75
CA GLN A 1008 46.59 2.05 1.51
C GLN A 1008 45.54 2.09 0.39
N GLU A 1009 45.99 2.13 -0.86
CA GLU A 1009 45.10 2.25 -2.03
C GLU A 1009 44.22 1.01 -2.25
N LEU A 1010 44.78 -0.19 -2.04
CA LEU A 1010 44.10 -1.47 -2.21
C LEU A 1010 43.26 -1.91 -1.01
N LEU A 1011 43.29 -1.14 0.10
CA LEU A 1011 42.52 -1.43 1.32
C LEU A 1011 42.70 -2.89 1.81
N PRO A 1012 43.94 -3.36 2.08
CA PRO A 1012 44.17 -4.73 2.53
C PRO A 1012 43.61 -4.97 3.94
N LEU A 1013 43.54 -6.24 4.36
CA LEU A 1013 43.21 -6.55 5.76
C LEU A 1013 44.25 -5.94 6.70
N GLN A 1014 43.84 -5.49 7.88
CA GLN A 1014 44.78 -5.09 8.92
C GLN A 1014 45.67 -6.27 9.31
N GLU A 1015 46.93 -6.00 9.68
CA GLU A 1015 47.91 -7.03 10.03
C GLU A 1015 47.40 -7.98 11.12
N SER A 1016 46.68 -7.45 12.11
CA SER A 1016 46.10 -8.22 13.20
C SER A 1016 45.04 -9.25 12.74
N PHE A 1017 44.33 -8.95 11.65
CA PHE A 1017 43.39 -9.88 11.01
C PHE A 1017 44.11 -10.87 10.12
N GLN A 1018 45.09 -10.40 9.33
CA GLN A 1018 45.90 -11.26 8.47
C GLN A 1018 46.55 -12.40 9.25
N GLN A 1019 47.19 -12.09 10.39
CA GLN A 1019 47.79 -13.10 11.27
C GLN A 1019 46.78 -14.14 11.79
N THR A 1020 45.52 -13.74 12.03
CA THR A 1020 44.47 -14.64 12.53
C THR A 1020 43.95 -15.55 11.42
N VAL A 1021 43.77 -14.98 10.24
CA VAL A 1021 43.33 -15.67 9.03
C VAL A 1021 44.33 -16.77 8.66
N ASP A 1022 45.62 -16.49 8.79
CA ASP A 1022 46.68 -17.42 8.42
C ASP A 1022 46.94 -18.49 9.49
N ASP A 1023 46.50 -18.29 10.75
CA ASP A 1023 46.75 -19.18 11.89
C ASP A 1023 46.17 -20.61 11.71
N PRO A 1024 47.03 -21.64 11.58
CA PRO A 1024 46.59 -23.03 11.49
C PRO A 1024 45.92 -23.55 12.78
N GLN A 1025 46.29 -23.05 13.96
CA GLN A 1025 45.75 -23.54 15.23
C GLN A 1025 44.27 -23.19 15.39
N THR A 1026 43.87 -22.02 14.92
CA THR A 1026 42.47 -21.62 14.88
C THR A 1026 41.63 -22.56 14.00
N ARG A 1027 42.16 -23.00 12.85
CA ARG A 1027 41.48 -23.99 12.00
C ARG A 1027 41.32 -25.36 12.69
N ILE A 1028 42.35 -25.82 13.41
CA ILE A 1028 42.31 -27.09 14.16
C ILE A 1028 41.24 -27.03 15.26
N ARG A 1029 41.19 -25.94 16.04
CA ARG A 1029 40.17 -25.74 17.08
C ARG A 1029 38.75 -25.65 16.50
N ALA A 1030 38.59 -24.96 15.37
CA ALA A 1030 37.30 -24.88 14.67
C ALA A 1030 36.82 -26.28 14.25
N ARG A 1031 37.73 -27.07 13.66
CA ARG A 1031 37.45 -28.45 13.26
C ARG A 1031 36.97 -29.31 14.43
N GLN A 1032 37.66 -29.24 15.58
CA GLN A 1032 37.30 -30.00 16.78
C GLN A 1032 35.87 -29.70 17.27
N ARG A 1033 35.45 -28.44 17.23
CA ARG A 1033 34.08 -28.04 17.61
C ARG A 1033 33.02 -28.42 16.57
N LEU A 1034 33.39 -28.44 15.29
CA LEU A 1034 32.46 -28.74 14.20
C LEU A 1034 32.17 -30.24 14.06
N THR A 1035 33.13 -31.12 14.39
CA THR A 1035 32.94 -32.58 14.30
C THR A 1035 31.64 -33.08 14.95
N PRO A 1036 31.35 -32.82 16.24
CA PRO A 1036 30.12 -33.33 16.87
C PRO A 1036 28.84 -32.75 16.26
N ILE A 1037 28.90 -31.53 15.68
CA ILE A 1037 27.76 -30.90 15.00
C ILE A 1037 27.50 -31.61 13.66
N MET A 1038 28.56 -31.91 12.90
CA MET A 1038 28.46 -32.63 11.62
C MET A 1038 27.98 -34.07 11.80
N GLU A 1039 28.41 -34.75 12.87
CA GLU A 1039 27.95 -36.10 13.22
C GLU A 1039 26.44 -36.17 13.47
N GLN A 1040 25.86 -35.16 14.14
CA GLN A 1040 24.41 -35.06 14.33
C GLN A 1040 23.63 -34.89 13.03
N MET A 1041 24.30 -34.53 11.93
CA MET A 1041 23.71 -34.30 10.62
C MET A 1041 24.08 -35.37 9.61
N ALA A 1042 24.76 -36.43 10.02
CA ALA A 1042 25.27 -37.46 9.11
C ALA A 1042 24.18 -38.01 8.18
N ALA A 1043 22.97 -38.24 8.71
CA ALA A 1043 21.85 -38.76 7.93
C ALA A 1043 21.38 -37.83 6.80
N ASP A 1044 21.44 -36.50 6.98
CA ASP A 1044 21.11 -35.53 5.94
C ASP A 1044 22.29 -35.39 4.96
N LEU A 1045 23.54 -35.33 5.47
CA LEU A 1045 24.76 -35.09 4.69
C LEU A 1045 25.14 -36.25 3.77
N THR A 1046 24.99 -37.51 4.21
CA THR A 1046 25.35 -38.68 3.38
C THR A 1046 24.48 -38.83 2.13
N THR A 1047 23.31 -38.21 2.13
CA THR A 1047 22.41 -38.19 0.96
C THR A 1047 22.71 -37.03 -0.01
N ALA A 1048 23.55 -36.08 0.39
CA ALA A 1048 23.87 -34.89 -0.39
C ALA A 1048 24.96 -35.17 -1.43
N ARG A 1049 24.69 -34.84 -2.70
CA ARG A 1049 25.61 -35.12 -3.82
C ARG A 1049 26.94 -34.36 -3.76
N TRP A 1050 26.99 -33.24 -3.06
CA TRP A 1050 28.15 -32.36 -2.97
C TRP A 1050 29.08 -32.70 -1.79
N TYR A 1051 28.64 -33.56 -0.85
CA TYR A 1051 29.35 -33.84 0.39
C TYR A 1051 30.27 -35.05 0.26
N ASP A 1052 31.49 -34.92 0.78
CA ASP A 1052 32.45 -36.00 1.02
C ASP A 1052 33.22 -35.72 2.31
N ASP A 1053 33.89 -36.74 2.86
CA ASP A 1053 34.59 -36.65 4.15
C ASP A 1053 35.67 -35.55 4.20
N GLY A 1054 36.21 -35.12 3.05
CA GLY A 1054 37.20 -34.05 2.95
C GLY A 1054 36.61 -32.65 2.82
N TRP A 1055 35.29 -32.50 2.67
CA TRP A 1055 34.65 -31.21 2.39
C TRP A 1055 34.82 -30.19 3.51
N LEU A 1056 34.71 -30.62 4.78
CA LEU A 1056 34.90 -29.75 5.94
C LEU A 1056 36.32 -29.17 5.97
N ASP A 1057 37.33 -30.01 5.72
CA ASP A 1057 38.73 -29.60 5.73
C ASP A 1057 39.03 -28.63 4.58
N ARG A 1058 38.50 -28.87 3.37
CA ARG A 1058 38.62 -27.94 2.24
C ARG A 1058 37.95 -26.59 2.53
N THR A 1059 36.77 -26.61 3.15
CA THR A 1059 36.05 -25.38 3.52
C THR A 1059 36.85 -24.55 4.51
N LEU A 1060 37.44 -25.17 5.54
CA LEU A 1060 38.30 -24.49 6.51
C LEU A 1060 39.60 -23.94 5.87
N GLN A 1061 40.14 -24.62 4.86
CA GLN A 1061 41.33 -24.15 4.12
C GLN A 1061 41.04 -22.93 3.24
N GLN A 1062 39.81 -22.76 2.75
CA GLN A 1062 39.40 -21.64 1.90
C GLN A 1062 39.00 -20.36 2.67
N ILE A 1063 38.96 -20.40 4.00
CA ILE A 1063 38.58 -19.24 4.83
C ILE A 1063 39.41 -17.98 4.52
N PRO A 1064 40.75 -18.04 4.35
CA PRO A 1064 41.53 -16.84 4.03
C PRO A 1064 41.08 -16.09 2.79
N ILE A 1065 40.74 -16.84 1.74
CA ILE A 1065 40.29 -16.30 0.46
C ILE A 1065 38.89 -15.71 0.64
N THR A 1066 37.96 -16.53 1.13
CA THR A 1066 36.54 -16.14 1.26
C THR A 1066 36.30 -15.01 2.26
N PHE A 1067 37.11 -14.88 3.32
CA PHE A 1067 37.03 -13.75 4.26
C PHE A 1067 37.48 -12.44 3.59
N ASN A 1068 38.54 -12.48 2.80
CA ASN A 1068 39.04 -11.30 2.09
C ASN A 1068 38.08 -10.87 0.97
N GLU A 1069 37.54 -11.82 0.19
CA GLU A 1069 36.56 -11.56 -0.88
C GLU A 1069 35.27 -10.93 -0.34
N ALA A 1070 34.82 -11.32 0.86
CA ALA A 1070 33.66 -10.71 1.51
C ALA A 1070 33.82 -9.19 1.75
N CYS A 1071 35.06 -8.66 1.75
CA CYS A 1071 35.33 -7.23 1.91
C CYS A 1071 35.24 -6.42 0.60
N ASP A 1072 35.24 -7.07 -0.58
CA ASP A 1072 35.43 -6.40 -1.88
C ASP A 1072 34.31 -5.42 -2.25
N ARG A 1073 33.07 -5.75 -1.87
CA ARG A 1073 31.95 -4.85 -2.11
C ARG A 1073 32.10 -3.54 -1.32
N TRP A 1074 32.47 -3.61 -0.05
CA TRP A 1074 32.73 -2.42 0.76
C TRP A 1074 33.90 -1.61 0.19
N ARG A 1075 34.99 -2.27 -0.25
CA ARG A 1075 36.12 -1.61 -0.94
C ARG A 1075 35.62 -0.82 -2.15
N SER A 1076 34.77 -1.44 -2.97
CA SER A 1076 34.21 -0.83 -4.18
C SER A 1076 33.34 0.40 -3.87
N LEU A 1077 32.45 0.30 -2.87
CA LEU A 1077 31.60 1.42 -2.43
C LEU A 1077 32.43 2.59 -1.87
N TYR A 1078 33.42 2.29 -1.03
CA TYR A 1078 34.30 3.29 -0.44
C TYR A 1078 35.13 4.02 -1.51
N GLN A 1079 35.73 3.27 -2.45
CA GLN A 1079 36.49 3.85 -3.56
C GLN A 1079 35.59 4.70 -4.48
N ALA A 1080 34.38 4.24 -4.79
CA ALA A 1080 33.43 5.01 -5.60
C ALA A 1080 33.02 6.34 -4.94
N ALA A 1081 32.70 6.33 -3.64
CA ALA A 1081 32.36 7.55 -2.89
C ALA A 1081 33.55 8.52 -2.83
N ARG A 1082 34.77 8.01 -2.59
CA ARG A 1082 36.01 8.82 -2.59
C ARG A 1082 36.29 9.42 -3.98
N GLN A 1083 36.08 8.67 -5.05
CA GLN A 1083 36.21 9.15 -6.41
C GLN A 1083 35.18 10.24 -6.72
N GLN A 1084 33.91 10.04 -6.35
CA GLN A 1084 32.86 11.04 -6.50
C GLN A 1084 33.22 12.34 -5.77
N GLN A 1085 33.65 12.26 -4.50
CA GLN A 1085 34.07 13.43 -3.73
C GLN A 1085 35.19 14.21 -4.46
N ALA A 1086 36.22 13.51 -4.96
CA ALA A 1086 37.32 14.13 -5.69
C ALA A 1086 36.87 14.79 -7.01
N THR A 1087 36.03 14.11 -7.80
CA THR A 1087 35.47 14.65 -9.06
C THR A 1087 34.62 15.89 -8.81
N GLN A 1088 33.72 15.87 -7.82
CA GLN A 1088 32.87 17.01 -7.52
C GLN A 1088 33.66 18.18 -6.94
N HIS A 1089 34.69 17.91 -6.13
CA HIS A 1089 35.62 18.94 -5.67
C HIS A 1089 36.29 19.65 -6.86
N ALA A 1090 36.77 18.89 -7.85
CA ALA A 1090 37.39 19.46 -9.06
C ALA A 1090 36.42 20.39 -9.82
N ILE A 1091 35.16 19.97 -9.99
CA ILE A 1091 34.11 20.79 -10.65
C ILE A 1091 33.80 22.06 -9.85
N MET A 1092 33.74 21.97 -8.51
CA MET A 1092 33.52 23.14 -7.64
C MET A 1092 34.65 24.16 -7.74
N SER A 1093 35.90 23.68 -7.84
CA SER A 1093 37.10 24.53 -7.94
C SER A 1093 37.33 25.11 -9.33
N ASP A 1094 36.64 24.62 -10.36
CA ASP A 1094 36.80 25.10 -11.74
C ASP A 1094 36.11 26.48 -11.92
N PRO A 1095 36.87 27.55 -12.21
CA PRO A 1095 36.30 28.89 -12.38
C PRO A 1095 35.41 29.02 -13.62
N THR A 1096 35.54 28.13 -14.62
CA THR A 1096 34.81 28.19 -15.91
C THR A 1096 33.40 27.60 -15.85
N ARG A 1097 33.05 26.88 -14.77
CA ARG A 1097 31.74 26.23 -14.59
C ARG A 1097 30.66 27.21 -14.16
N SER A 1098 29.43 26.94 -14.62
CA SER A 1098 28.26 27.77 -14.31
C SER A 1098 27.87 27.70 -12.83
N SER A 1099 27.14 28.71 -12.33
CA SER A 1099 26.63 28.71 -10.94
C SER A 1099 25.74 27.48 -10.63
N PRO A 1100 24.82 27.07 -11.53
CA PRO A 1100 24.06 25.82 -11.36
C PRO A 1100 24.94 24.57 -11.26
N ASP A 1101 25.97 24.44 -12.10
CA ASP A 1101 26.89 23.30 -12.05
C ASP A 1101 27.62 23.23 -10.71
N LYS A 1102 28.06 24.38 -10.18
CA LYS A 1102 28.72 24.47 -8.87
C LYS A 1102 27.78 24.14 -7.71
N GLN A 1103 26.52 24.55 -7.79
CA GLN A 1103 25.51 24.18 -6.79
C GLN A 1103 25.22 22.67 -6.82
N MET A 1104 25.10 22.08 -8.01
CA MET A 1104 24.93 20.64 -8.17
C MET A 1104 26.14 19.87 -7.64
N ALA A 1105 27.37 20.31 -7.97
CA ALA A 1105 28.60 19.69 -7.47
C ALA A 1105 28.72 19.77 -5.93
N ARG A 1106 28.31 20.88 -5.31
CA ARG A 1106 28.22 20.99 -3.83
C ARG A 1106 27.28 19.95 -3.24
N ARG A 1107 26.10 19.75 -3.85
CA ARG A 1107 25.12 18.75 -3.40
C ARG A 1107 25.69 17.33 -3.52
N LEU A 1108 26.25 16.98 -4.67
CA LEU A 1108 26.82 15.65 -4.93
C LEU A 1108 28.08 15.36 -4.09
N ARG A 1109 28.85 16.38 -3.73
CA ARG A 1109 29.99 16.25 -2.81
C ARG A 1109 29.52 15.97 -1.38
N ALA A 1110 28.53 16.74 -0.90
CA ALA A 1110 27.95 16.51 0.42
C ALA A 1110 27.36 15.10 0.53
N GLU A 1111 26.69 14.62 -0.52
CA GLU A 1111 26.24 13.23 -0.62
C GLU A 1111 27.39 12.22 -0.51
N ALA A 1112 28.50 12.42 -1.23
CA ALA A 1112 29.66 11.53 -1.15
C ALA A 1112 30.31 11.52 0.26
N GLU A 1113 30.41 12.68 0.91
CA GLU A 1113 30.89 12.81 2.29
C GLU A 1113 29.99 12.03 3.27
N ARG A 1114 28.67 12.13 3.11
CA ARG A 1114 27.70 11.35 3.90
C ARG A 1114 27.80 9.85 3.67
N GLN A 1115 28.00 9.41 2.42
CA GLN A 1115 28.24 7.99 2.13
C GLN A 1115 29.50 7.47 2.83
N LEU A 1116 30.59 8.25 2.85
CA LEU A 1116 31.82 7.89 3.56
C LEU A 1116 31.62 7.83 5.08
N GLU A 1117 30.89 8.78 5.67
CA GLU A 1117 30.52 8.77 7.10
C GLU A 1117 29.70 7.53 7.47
N LEU A 1118 28.78 7.10 6.60
CA LEU A 1118 27.98 5.89 6.79
C LEU A 1118 28.81 4.61 6.69
N LEU A 1119 29.74 4.52 5.72
CA LEU A 1119 30.61 3.36 5.51
C LEU A 1119 31.65 3.20 6.63
N THR A 1120 32.20 4.31 7.12
CA THR A 1120 33.20 4.34 8.20
C THR A 1120 32.59 4.31 9.59
N GLY A 1121 31.27 4.52 9.69
CA GLY A 1121 30.56 4.48 10.96
C GLY A 1121 30.98 5.63 11.87
N GLN A 1122 30.87 6.87 11.39
CA GLN A 1122 31.09 8.07 12.21
C GLN A 1122 29.78 8.63 12.81
N GLY A 1123 28.63 7.99 12.58
CA GLY A 1123 27.31 8.41 13.11
C GLY A 1123 26.86 7.68 14.37
N GLU A 1124 25.96 8.27 15.16
CA GLU A 1124 25.48 7.73 16.45
C GLU A 1124 24.65 6.43 16.34
N ARG A 1125 24.24 6.00 15.13
CA ARG A 1125 23.30 4.88 14.89
C ARG A 1125 23.90 3.63 14.21
N ILE A 1126 25.23 3.44 14.21
CA ILE A 1126 25.92 2.37 13.45
C ILE A 1126 25.40 0.96 13.76
N SER A 1127 25.02 0.65 14.99
CA SER A 1127 24.54 -0.70 15.35
C SER A 1127 23.26 -1.12 14.62
N GLN A 1128 22.51 -0.16 14.05
CA GLN A 1128 21.32 -0.40 13.25
C GLN A 1128 21.61 -0.35 11.74
N SER A 1129 22.77 0.16 11.32
CA SER A 1129 23.23 0.24 9.93
C SER A 1129 23.51 -1.15 9.36
N ASP A 1130 23.22 -1.33 8.07
CA ASP A 1130 23.62 -2.52 7.33
C ASP A 1130 25.15 -2.67 7.22
N PHE A 1131 25.91 -1.59 7.44
CA PHE A 1131 27.38 -1.60 7.43
C PHE A 1131 28.02 -1.93 8.79
N TYR A 1132 27.21 -2.25 9.80
CA TYR A 1132 27.73 -2.87 11.02
C TYR A 1132 28.45 -4.18 10.67
N SER A 1133 29.73 -4.32 11.04
CA SER A 1133 30.61 -5.36 10.48
C SER A 1133 30.02 -6.77 10.45
N TYR A 1134 29.45 -7.25 11.56
CA TYR A 1134 28.86 -8.60 11.60
C TYR A 1134 27.65 -8.76 10.68
N ARG A 1135 26.83 -7.71 10.55
CA ARG A 1135 25.67 -7.71 9.65
C ARG A 1135 26.12 -7.62 8.19
N TYR A 1136 27.15 -6.84 7.90
CA TYR A 1136 27.78 -6.77 6.58
C TYR A 1136 28.31 -8.16 6.14
N PHE A 1137 29.12 -8.83 6.97
CA PHE A 1137 29.63 -10.18 6.64
C PHE A 1137 28.50 -11.22 6.51
N ALA A 1138 27.38 -11.04 7.22
CA ALA A 1138 26.20 -11.89 7.04
C ALA A 1138 25.49 -11.64 5.70
N SER A 1139 25.36 -10.37 5.29
CA SER A 1139 24.83 -9.99 3.97
C SER A 1139 25.73 -10.47 2.83
N GLU A 1140 27.05 -10.45 2.99
CA GLU A 1140 27.99 -10.98 1.99
C GLU A 1140 28.08 -12.52 2.01
N GLY A 1141 27.38 -13.18 2.95
CA GLY A 1141 27.24 -14.64 2.99
C GLY A 1141 28.40 -15.38 3.64
N PHE A 1142 29.30 -14.67 4.33
CA PHE A 1142 30.37 -15.25 5.15
C PHE A 1142 29.88 -15.64 6.55
N LEU A 1143 28.90 -14.91 7.10
CA LEU A 1143 28.19 -15.28 8.33
C LEU A 1143 26.74 -15.65 8.02
N PRO A 1144 26.06 -16.41 8.90
CA PRO A 1144 24.67 -16.77 8.66
C PRO A 1144 23.74 -15.53 8.74
N GLY A 1145 22.86 -15.40 7.74
CA GLY A 1145 22.09 -14.18 7.45
C GLY A 1145 20.72 -14.07 8.11
N TYR A 1146 20.04 -15.18 8.46
CA TYR A 1146 18.84 -15.16 9.32
C TYR A 1146 17.74 -14.12 8.95
N ASN A 1147 17.48 -13.95 7.65
CA ASN A 1147 16.58 -12.96 7.00
C ASN A 1147 17.22 -11.67 6.46
N PHE A 1148 18.52 -11.46 6.63
CA PHE A 1148 19.23 -10.48 5.80
C PHE A 1148 19.32 -11.01 4.36
N PRO A 1149 18.98 -10.18 3.36
CA PRO A 1149 19.19 -10.54 1.97
C PRO A 1149 20.67 -10.87 1.76
N ARG A 1150 20.97 -12.09 1.29
CA ARG A 1150 22.33 -12.44 0.87
C ARG A 1150 22.64 -11.72 -0.43
N LEU A 1151 23.79 -11.04 -0.49
CA LEU A 1151 24.26 -10.21 -1.58
C LEU A 1151 23.20 -9.20 -2.06
N PRO A 1152 22.71 -8.29 -1.17
CA PRO A 1152 21.65 -7.35 -1.54
C PRO A 1152 22.12 -6.35 -2.59
N LEU A 1153 21.22 -5.60 -3.22
CA LEU A 1153 21.58 -4.31 -3.83
C LEU A 1153 21.12 -3.19 -2.89
N SER A 1154 21.77 -2.03 -2.97
CA SER A 1154 21.56 -0.90 -2.08
C SER A 1154 21.26 0.37 -2.88
N ALA A 1155 20.30 1.18 -2.42
CA ALA A 1155 20.04 2.51 -2.93
C ALA A 1155 20.32 3.54 -1.84
N TYR A 1156 21.03 4.61 -2.16
CA TYR A 1156 21.21 5.74 -1.25
C TYR A 1156 19.97 6.63 -1.29
N ILE A 1157 19.38 6.92 -0.13
CA ILE A 1157 18.21 7.78 0.01
C ILE A 1157 18.65 9.03 0.80
N PRO A 1158 18.65 10.22 0.17
CA PRO A 1158 18.94 11.45 0.90
C PRO A 1158 17.77 11.77 1.86
N GLY A 1159 18.11 12.15 3.08
CA GLY A 1159 17.17 12.56 4.12
C GLY A 1159 16.48 13.89 3.78
N ARG A 1160 15.29 14.11 4.36
CA ARG A 1160 14.58 15.41 4.27
C ARG A 1160 15.28 16.46 5.14
N ARG A 1161 15.56 17.63 4.58
CA ARG A 1161 16.09 18.77 5.35
C ARG A 1161 14.92 19.44 6.09
N GLY A 1162 14.88 19.37 7.43
CA GLY A 1162 13.90 20.13 8.22
C GLY A 1162 13.58 19.62 9.63
N ARG A 1163 13.79 18.33 9.93
CA ARG A 1163 13.74 17.82 11.32
C ARG A 1163 15.14 17.69 11.90
N ARG A 1164 15.26 17.85 13.23
CA ARG A 1164 16.44 17.45 14.00
C ARG A 1164 16.71 15.95 13.77
N GLY A 1165 17.55 15.63 12.79
CA GLY A 1165 17.96 14.28 12.43
C GLY A 1165 18.43 14.21 10.98
N ASP A 1166 19.75 14.16 10.77
CA ASP A 1166 20.38 13.75 9.51
C ASP A 1166 20.02 12.27 9.24
N ASP A 1167 18.95 12.02 8.49
CA ASP A 1167 18.49 10.65 8.15
C ASP A 1167 18.82 10.30 6.68
N ASP A 1168 20.06 10.54 6.24
CA ASP A 1168 20.59 9.91 5.03
C ASP A 1168 20.76 8.40 5.28
N GLU A 1169 20.22 7.53 4.42
CA GLU A 1169 20.21 6.08 4.66
C GLU A 1169 20.48 5.27 3.39
N PHE A 1170 21.11 4.10 3.55
CA PHE A 1170 21.16 3.08 2.49
C PHE A 1170 20.02 2.08 2.65
N LEU A 1171 19.18 1.99 1.61
CA LEU A 1171 18.09 1.05 1.53
C LEU A 1171 18.54 -0.22 0.83
N GLN A 1172 18.62 -1.34 1.56
CA GLN A 1172 19.01 -2.64 0.98
C GLN A 1172 17.82 -3.51 0.55
N ARG A 1173 18.00 -4.28 -0.54
CA ARG A 1173 17.00 -5.20 -1.10
C ARG A 1173 17.62 -6.51 -1.62
N PRO A 1174 16.92 -7.65 -1.50
CA PRO A 1174 17.29 -8.85 -2.24
C PRO A 1174 17.38 -8.57 -3.75
N ARG A 1175 18.34 -9.17 -4.45
CA ARG A 1175 18.65 -8.86 -5.86
C ARG A 1175 17.41 -8.89 -6.78
N PHE A 1176 16.56 -9.89 -6.64
CA PHE A 1176 15.37 -10.06 -7.49
C PHE A 1176 14.33 -8.94 -7.36
N LEU A 1177 14.22 -8.33 -6.17
CA LEU A 1177 13.36 -7.15 -5.94
C LEU A 1177 14.07 -5.87 -6.34
N ALA A 1178 15.35 -5.77 -6.01
CA ALA A 1178 16.13 -4.57 -6.23
C ALA A 1178 16.29 -4.24 -7.72
N ILE A 1179 16.35 -5.24 -8.60
CA ILE A 1179 16.49 -5.01 -10.05
C ILE A 1179 15.30 -4.23 -10.61
N SER A 1180 14.09 -4.44 -10.09
CA SER A 1180 12.90 -3.66 -10.49
C SER A 1180 12.75 -2.37 -9.70
N GLU A 1181 12.98 -2.39 -8.38
CA GLU A 1181 12.82 -1.21 -7.50
C GLU A 1181 13.90 -0.16 -7.70
N PHE A 1182 15.16 -0.57 -7.91
CA PHE A 1182 16.34 0.30 -7.98
C PHE A 1182 16.85 0.51 -9.40
N GLY A 1183 16.05 0.14 -10.41
CA GLY A 1183 16.35 0.43 -11.81
C GLY A 1183 16.40 1.93 -12.09
N PRO A 1184 17.15 2.39 -13.10
CA PRO A 1184 17.12 3.79 -13.53
C PRO A 1184 15.68 4.25 -13.81
N GLN A 1185 15.33 5.43 -13.33
CA GLN A 1185 13.98 6.02 -13.40
C GLN A 1185 12.89 5.28 -12.61
N SER A 1186 13.23 4.19 -11.90
CA SER A 1186 12.31 3.58 -10.96
C SER A 1186 12.02 4.52 -9.79
N ILE A 1187 10.82 4.39 -9.24
CA ILE A 1187 10.32 5.21 -8.15
C ILE A 1187 10.37 4.41 -6.85
N ILE A 1188 10.96 5.01 -5.81
CA ILE A 1188 11.02 4.44 -4.45
C ILE A 1188 10.18 5.32 -3.53
N TYR A 1189 9.34 4.69 -2.73
CA TYR A 1189 8.59 5.34 -1.66
C TYR A 1189 9.24 5.03 -0.31
N HIS A 1190 9.53 6.05 0.47
CA HIS A 1190 10.14 5.91 1.80
C HIS A 1190 9.70 7.04 2.72
N GLU A 1191 9.20 6.71 3.93
CA GLU A 1191 8.67 7.65 4.91
C GLU A 1191 7.65 8.64 4.30
N GLY A 1192 6.75 8.14 3.44
CA GLY A 1192 5.73 8.96 2.76
C GLY A 1192 6.26 9.84 1.63
N SER A 1193 7.55 9.78 1.30
CA SER A 1193 8.19 10.53 0.22
C SER A 1193 8.33 9.70 -1.05
N ARG A 1194 8.43 10.38 -2.20
CA ARG A 1194 8.68 9.76 -3.50
C ARG A 1194 10.06 10.14 -4.02
N TYR A 1195 10.93 9.16 -4.18
CA TYR A 1195 12.28 9.29 -4.75
C TYR A 1195 12.33 8.67 -6.15
N VAL A 1196 13.22 9.17 -7.02
CA VAL A 1196 13.48 8.62 -8.35
C VAL A 1196 14.95 8.25 -8.44
N ILE A 1197 15.25 7.04 -8.89
CA ILE A 1197 16.63 6.59 -9.10
C ILE A 1197 17.22 7.24 -10.35
N ASN A 1198 18.25 8.05 -10.16
CA ASN A 1198 18.90 8.79 -11.25
C ASN A 1198 20.22 8.16 -11.72
N GLN A 1199 20.89 7.35 -10.88
CA GLN A 1199 22.21 6.79 -11.16
C GLN A 1199 22.35 5.39 -10.54
N VAL A 1200 23.16 4.54 -11.19
CA VAL A 1200 23.58 3.23 -10.68
C VAL A 1200 25.10 3.22 -10.58
N ILE A 1201 25.63 2.75 -9.45
CA ILE A 1201 27.06 2.52 -9.25
C ILE A 1201 27.32 1.04 -9.54
N LEU A 1202 28.10 0.76 -10.59
CA LEU A 1202 28.57 -0.60 -10.88
C LEU A 1202 29.93 -0.80 -10.22
N PRO A 1203 30.23 -2.00 -9.67
CA PRO A 1203 31.58 -2.31 -9.22
C PRO A 1203 32.55 -2.11 -10.37
N VAL A 1204 33.67 -1.43 -10.11
CA VAL A 1204 34.76 -1.33 -11.07
C VAL A 1204 35.41 -2.71 -11.13
N THR A 1205 34.93 -3.58 -12.02
CA THR A 1205 35.76 -4.69 -12.48
C THR A 1205 36.84 -4.05 -13.33
N GLY A 1206 38.06 -4.03 -12.81
CA GLY A 1206 39.22 -3.59 -13.59
C GLY A 1206 39.31 -4.45 -14.85
N ASP A 1207 39.02 -3.85 -16.00
CA ASP A 1207 39.61 -4.25 -17.27
C ASP A 1207 40.97 -3.55 -17.42
#